data_AF-A0A2D0B412-F1
#
_entry.id   AF-A0A2D0B412-F1
#
_cell.length_a   1.000
_cell.length_b   1.000
_cell.length_c   1.000
_cell.angle_alpha   90.00
_cell.angle_beta   90.00
_cell.angle_gamma   90.00
#
_symmetry.space_group_name_H-M   'P 1'
#
loop_
_entity.id
_entity.type
_entity.pdbx_description
1 polymer ?
#
loop_
_entity_poly.entity_id
_entity_poly.type
_entity_poly.pdbx_seq_one_letter_code
_entity_poly.pdbx_strand_id
1 'polypeptide(L)'
;MGEPGYTYFGRLVGEEGLASVRAYANSIGVTTTSILSPEISDKVINLPLSPASKESLERWTPRRIGRFFVISGEKFRIGQISAVHRRFCRGCLGEMKSHRVWWDIVPFRICPIHGCPLEETFGEGRHLKWTWPHYGHAPDGESLIAKLPIVDGSDLFEHYLLQRLGCVSGRPRPLLDDIDLYQVIELCGLVGRFFLHPWQENAPQCEHPYQRGFEALRGTHQELVSLFESWLVENAADALKSGIENGFGWIRRGGRGVNLLQKSWKRIDLAQKEAFARHARVTQFRELRGFDFKFITSQALQKELRIQYKLARVFLRKRGLESPDLKYSRDDVEKIRSAIDALLTHKECAAVLGCSKKMIRFLVTSGYLEGYLGLTATSEFKIDPDSARALAEKIATLPVSRKKGTRLTIWNYARWNDITPRKVVKMVLSGALQPAAIRKDRIGFNALRMANDPPAAAVRSTAREGEVTFGRAKALLGLRHQSIAPLARAGVLKIVRTTSSLSFLSENSVKAFLARYVEASKYRKELRADRNDIADALAKLDVPRHFTDIDGMHDHVVERTVLLKALGIEEVSTAVQATWQTFSSIAAEHCPAFLLPAILTRSEQTIFNSTRVTRFTAAAVGNRIVIRKKFNPRAAREWRWFEEHKAEVYRVMPTFRFQEVPPRDLVLGACFLDDKETMTKLAKELGEYHWLLLKKEIR
;
A
#
# COMPACT_ATOMS: atom_id res chain seq x y z
N MET A 1 18.03 62.97 4.33
CA MET A 1 17.37 61.74 3.79
C MET A 1 16.72 61.00 4.95
N GLY A 2 15.49 60.52 4.79
CA GLY A 2 14.83 59.74 5.83
C GLY A 2 14.12 60.54 6.93
N GLU A 3 13.95 61.85 6.76
CA GLU A 3 13.23 62.69 7.73
C GLU A 3 11.72 62.49 7.56
N PRO A 4 10.99 61.99 8.59
CA PRO A 4 9.54 61.88 8.53
C PRO A 4 8.85 63.23 8.81
N GLY A 5 7.58 63.35 8.38
CA GLY A 5 6.78 64.56 8.52
C GLY A 5 6.67 65.08 9.95
N TYR A 6 6.50 64.19 10.94
CA TYR A 6 6.39 64.60 12.34
C TYR A 6 7.69 65.16 12.93
N THR A 7 8.86 64.76 12.44
CA THR A 7 10.13 65.36 12.87
C THR A 7 10.46 66.61 12.09
N TYR A 8 10.05 66.69 10.82
CA TYR A 8 10.08 67.94 10.07
C TYR A 8 9.24 69.02 10.78
N PHE A 9 8.04 68.66 11.24
CA PHE A 9 7.22 69.53 12.09
C PHE A 9 7.96 69.94 13.37
N GLY A 10 8.56 68.96 14.08
CA GLY A 10 9.34 69.25 15.29
C GLY A 10 10.51 70.21 15.03
N ARG A 11 11.17 70.08 13.89
CA ARG A 11 12.26 70.98 13.49
C ARG A 11 11.75 72.39 13.20
N LEU A 12 10.62 72.54 12.50
CA LEU A 12 9.98 73.86 12.31
C LEU A 12 9.64 74.53 13.65
N VAL A 13 9.08 73.77 14.61
CA VAL A 13 8.81 74.26 15.96
C VAL A 13 10.09 74.76 16.64
N GLY A 14 11.20 74.03 16.47
CA GLY A 14 12.50 74.42 17.01
C GLY A 14 13.10 75.65 16.32
N GLU A 15 12.89 75.80 15.01
CA GLU A 15 13.31 76.97 14.22
C GLU A 15 12.53 78.24 14.63
N GLU A 16 11.26 78.10 15.00
CA GLU A 16 10.43 79.17 15.60
C GLU A 16 10.78 79.47 17.07
N GLY A 17 11.76 78.78 17.65
CA GLY A 17 12.23 79.02 19.03
C GLY A 17 11.30 78.51 20.13
N LEU A 18 10.37 77.61 19.82
CA LEU A 18 9.42 77.06 20.79
C LEU A 18 10.00 75.85 21.53
N ALA A 19 9.74 75.74 22.83
CA ALA A 19 10.32 74.70 23.68
C ALA A 19 9.62 73.31 23.59
N SER A 20 8.44 73.23 22.95
CA SER A 20 7.65 71.99 22.94
C SER A 20 6.81 71.80 21.68
N VAL A 21 7.05 70.68 20.99
CA VAL A 21 6.25 70.23 19.83
C VAL A 21 4.79 70.05 20.19
N ARG A 22 4.49 69.52 21.39
CA ARG A 22 3.11 69.29 21.84
C ARG A 22 2.38 70.60 22.11
N ALA A 23 3.04 71.55 22.77
CA ALA A 23 2.43 72.84 23.07
C ALA A 23 2.05 73.56 21.77
N TYR A 24 2.93 73.55 20.77
CA TYR A 24 2.66 74.13 19.46
C TYR A 24 1.57 73.37 18.68
N ALA A 25 1.60 72.04 18.68
CA ALA A 25 0.54 71.24 18.04
C ALA A 25 -0.84 71.59 18.62
N ASN A 26 -0.96 71.69 19.95
CA ASN A 26 -2.19 72.09 20.62
C ASN A 26 -2.62 73.52 20.22
N SER A 27 -1.69 74.46 20.09
CA SER A 27 -2.02 75.85 19.72
C SER A 27 -2.56 75.98 18.29
N ILE A 28 -2.25 75.03 17.40
CA ILE A 28 -2.80 74.96 16.04
C ILE A 28 -3.98 73.97 15.91
N GLY A 29 -4.54 73.52 17.04
CA GLY A 29 -5.72 72.66 17.09
C GLY A 29 -5.46 71.16 16.88
N VAL A 30 -4.21 70.70 16.96
CA VAL A 30 -3.84 69.28 16.84
C VAL A 30 -3.64 68.69 18.23
N THR A 31 -4.63 67.95 18.74
CA THR A 31 -4.54 67.31 20.06
C THR A 31 -3.95 65.91 19.92
N THR A 32 -2.70 65.72 20.36
CA THR A 32 -2.08 64.39 20.29
C THR A 32 -1.28 63.97 21.52
N THR A 33 -1.40 62.69 21.87
CA THR A 33 -0.57 61.99 22.87
C THR A 33 0.65 61.31 22.24
N SER A 34 0.70 61.20 20.91
CA SER A 34 1.75 60.51 20.15
C SER A 34 2.29 61.38 19.01
N ILE A 35 3.60 61.35 18.81
CA ILE A 35 4.23 62.05 17.68
C ILE A 35 3.85 61.44 16.32
N LEU A 36 3.39 60.18 16.30
CA LEU A 36 2.93 59.49 15.10
C LEU A 36 1.46 59.80 14.74
N SER A 37 0.96 60.97 15.14
CA SER A 37 -0.41 61.39 14.81
C SER A 37 -0.55 61.65 13.31
N PRO A 38 -1.56 61.07 12.64
CA PRO A 38 -1.87 61.39 11.24
C PRO A 38 -2.09 62.90 11.03
N GLU A 39 -2.74 63.58 11.99
CA GLU A 39 -3.05 65.01 11.90
C GLU A 39 -1.80 65.90 11.77
N ILE A 40 -0.71 65.55 12.48
CA ILE A 40 0.57 66.28 12.36
C ILE A 40 1.10 66.15 10.93
N SER A 41 1.04 64.94 10.38
CA SER A 41 1.55 64.65 9.04
C SER A 41 0.71 65.37 7.97
N ASP A 42 -0.61 65.37 8.11
CA ASP A 42 -1.53 66.05 7.20
C ASP A 42 -1.30 67.56 7.20
N LYS A 43 -1.04 68.16 8.36
CA LYS A 43 -0.70 69.59 8.46
C LYS A 43 0.62 69.91 7.75
N VAL A 44 1.63 69.07 7.90
CA VAL A 44 2.93 69.24 7.25
C VAL A 44 2.83 69.16 5.73
N ILE A 45 2.06 68.20 5.19
CA ILE A 45 1.89 68.04 3.74
C ILE A 45 1.13 69.21 3.10
N ASN A 46 0.29 69.90 3.87
CA ASN A 46 -0.42 71.09 3.42
C ASN A 46 0.43 72.38 3.40
N LEU A 47 1.67 72.34 3.92
CA LEU A 47 2.59 73.47 3.82
C LEU A 47 2.98 73.75 2.35
N PRO A 48 3.39 74.98 2.01
CA PRO A 48 3.84 75.37 0.66
C PRO A 48 5.25 74.83 0.34
N LEU A 49 5.43 73.51 0.44
CA LEU A 49 6.67 72.80 0.15
C LEU A 49 6.74 72.42 -1.33
N SER A 50 7.97 72.24 -1.84
CA SER A 50 8.18 71.69 -3.17
C SER A 50 7.55 70.29 -3.31
N PRO A 51 7.06 69.89 -4.50
CA PRO A 51 6.50 68.56 -4.71
C PRO A 51 7.44 67.43 -4.26
N ALA A 52 8.74 67.54 -4.57
CA ALA A 52 9.75 66.57 -4.18
C ALA A 52 9.92 66.48 -2.65
N SER A 53 9.84 67.61 -1.94
CA SER A 53 9.87 67.62 -0.47
C SER A 53 8.63 66.94 0.13
N LYS A 54 7.44 67.21 -0.42
CA LYS A 54 6.20 66.54 0.02
C LYS A 54 6.30 65.04 -0.19
N GLU A 55 6.68 64.60 -1.39
CA GLU A 55 6.88 63.18 -1.71
C GLU A 55 7.88 62.52 -0.76
N SER A 56 8.99 63.18 -0.44
CA SER A 56 9.98 62.68 0.51
C SER A 56 9.40 62.51 1.92
N LEU A 57 8.71 63.53 2.43
CA LEU A 57 8.08 63.49 3.76
C LEU A 57 7.00 62.42 3.82
N GLU A 58 6.17 62.29 2.79
CA GLU A 58 5.17 61.23 2.70
C GLU A 58 5.79 59.84 2.69
N ARG A 59 6.84 59.64 1.89
CA ARG A 59 7.57 58.37 1.79
C ARG A 59 8.14 57.92 3.14
N TRP A 60 8.70 58.86 3.89
CA TRP A 60 9.38 58.56 5.16
C TRP A 60 8.47 58.60 6.38
N THR A 61 7.25 59.09 6.27
CA THR A 61 6.30 59.11 7.40
C THR A 61 5.64 57.74 7.59
N PRO A 62 5.77 57.09 8.76
CA PRO A 62 5.05 55.86 9.07
C PRO A 62 3.53 56.09 9.04
N ARG A 63 2.84 55.40 8.13
CA ARG A 63 1.37 55.43 8.03
C ARG A 63 0.79 54.16 8.62
N ARG A 64 -0.18 54.28 9.53
CA ARG A 64 -0.88 53.13 10.10
C ARG A 64 -1.92 52.62 9.12
N ILE A 65 -1.74 51.39 8.64
CA ILE A 65 -2.68 50.70 7.73
C ILE A 65 -3.08 49.37 8.39
N GLY A 66 -4.27 49.35 8.98
CA GLY A 66 -4.77 48.21 9.76
C GLY A 66 -3.87 47.88 10.96
N ARG A 67 -3.22 46.71 10.93
CA ARG A 67 -2.33 46.20 12.00
C ARG A 67 -0.85 46.48 11.74
N PHE A 68 -0.52 47.27 10.74
CA PHE A 68 0.86 47.56 10.33
C PHE A 68 1.11 49.06 10.25
N PHE A 69 2.37 49.43 10.41
CA PHE A 69 2.91 50.67 9.88
C PHE A 69 3.52 50.42 8.51
N VAL A 70 3.38 51.38 7.59
CA VAL A 70 4.02 51.35 6.28
C VAL A 70 4.99 52.51 6.17
N ILE A 71 6.24 52.22 5.82
CA ILE A 71 7.33 53.19 5.63
C ILE A 71 8.01 52.86 4.30
N SER A 72 8.06 53.83 3.37
CA SER A 72 8.62 53.63 2.02
C SER A 72 8.12 52.35 1.32
N GLY A 73 6.84 52.00 1.50
CA GLY A 73 6.23 50.79 0.92
C GLY A 73 6.43 49.50 1.72
N GLU A 74 7.36 49.47 2.67
CA GLU A 74 7.62 48.31 3.52
C GLU A 74 6.70 48.27 4.76
N LYS A 75 6.29 47.07 5.15
CA LYS A 75 5.38 46.84 6.29
C LYS A 75 6.15 46.51 7.56
N PHE A 76 5.69 47.06 8.68
CA PHE A 76 6.19 46.83 10.03
C PHE A 76 5.04 46.51 10.98
N ARG A 77 5.23 45.57 11.90
CA ARG A 77 4.25 45.35 12.99
C ARG A 77 4.26 46.53 13.95
N ILE A 78 3.15 46.75 14.65
CA ILE A 78 3.03 47.85 15.62
C ILE A 78 4.19 47.83 16.64
N GLY A 79 4.53 46.67 17.20
CA GLY A 79 5.63 46.54 18.17
C GLY A 79 7.04 46.67 17.59
N GLN A 80 7.18 46.75 16.26
CA GLN A 80 8.48 46.95 15.60
C GLN A 80 8.79 48.42 15.37
N ILE A 81 7.81 49.32 15.58
CA ILE A 81 7.99 50.77 15.49
C ILE A 81 7.74 51.38 16.87
N SER A 82 8.68 52.16 17.36
CA SER A 82 8.53 52.92 18.60
C SER A 82 9.15 54.30 18.43
N ALA A 83 8.31 55.33 18.63
CA ALA A 83 8.73 56.73 18.68
C ALA A 83 8.60 57.31 20.12
N VAL A 84 8.52 56.43 21.12
CA VAL A 84 8.35 56.83 22.54
C VAL A 84 9.63 57.48 23.07
N HIS A 85 10.75 56.80 22.88
CA HIS A 85 12.09 57.28 23.22
C HIS A 85 12.82 57.59 21.93
N ARG A 86 13.27 58.83 21.76
CA ARG A 86 14.00 59.22 20.56
C ARG A 86 15.39 58.62 20.62
N ARG A 87 15.71 57.80 19.63
CA ARG A 87 17.04 57.23 19.42
C ARG A 87 17.79 58.05 18.39
N PHE A 88 19.10 58.17 18.53
CA PHE A 88 19.89 59.00 17.62
C PHE A 88 21.32 58.49 17.45
N CYS A 89 21.94 58.87 16.33
CA CYS A 89 23.38 58.74 16.13
C CYS A 89 23.98 60.14 16.07
N ARG A 90 24.96 60.43 16.94
CA ARG A 90 25.61 61.75 17.00
C ARG A 90 26.30 62.15 15.71
N GLY A 91 26.89 61.18 15.00
CA GLY A 91 27.49 61.36 13.67
C GLY A 91 26.46 61.81 12.64
N CYS A 92 25.34 61.10 12.55
CA CYS A 92 24.25 61.44 11.65
C CYS A 92 23.64 62.82 11.94
N LEU A 93 23.54 63.20 13.22
CA LEU A 93 23.08 64.53 13.62
C LEU A 93 24.07 65.64 13.24
N GLY A 94 25.37 65.32 13.23
CA GLY A 94 26.42 66.23 12.75
C GLY A 94 26.37 66.47 11.24
N GLU A 95 25.93 65.49 10.46
CA GLU A 95 25.67 65.65 9.02
C GLU A 95 24.39 66.45 8.75
N MET A 96 23.31 66.12 9.46
CA MET A 96 22.00 66.73 9.30
C MET A 96 21.28 66.71 10.64
N LYS A 97 20.90 67.90 11.13
CA LYS A 97 20.23 68.08 12.44
C LYS A 97 18.75 67.68 12.37
N SER A 98 18.48 66.45 11.94
CA SER A 98 17.14 65.89 11.85
C SER A 98 17.11 64.41 12.25
N HIS A 99 15.94 63.96 12.67
CA HIS A 99 15.67 62.56 12.97
C HIS A 99 15.59 61.73 11.69
N ARG A 100 15.93 60.45 11.80
CA ARG A 100 15.80 59.50 10.70
C ARG A 100 14.77 58.44 11.09
N VAL A 101 13.76 58.21 10.24
CA VAL A 101 12.62 57.33 10.59
C VAL A 101 13.04 55.92 10.97
N TRP A 102 14.14 55.40 10.41
CA TRP A 102 14.63 54.08 10.76
C TRP A 102 15.16 53.98 12.19
N TRP A 103 15.43 55.10 12.87
CA TRP A 103 15.68 55.14 14.31
C TRP A 103 14.43 54.86 15.14
N ASP A 104 13.25 54.77 14.54
CA ASP A 104 12.02 54.33 15.21
C ASP A 104 11.77 52.83 15.01
N ILE A 105 12.54 52.15 14.14
CA ILE A 105 12.47 50.69 13.98
C ILE A 105 13.17 50.04 15.17
N VAL A 106 12.42 49.38 16.07
CA VAL A 106 12.94 48.87 17.36
C VAL A 106 14.19 47.97 17.20
N PRO A 107 14.24 47.05 16.23
CA PRO A 107 15.45 46.27 15.94
C PRO A 107 16.66 47.03 15.38
N PHE A 108 16.51 48.29 14.94
CA PHE A 108 17.59 49.11 14.41
C PHE A 108 18.38 49.68 15.58
N ARG A 109 19.57 49.14 15.85
CA ARG A 109 20.36 49.43 17.05
C ARG A 109 21.74 50.00 16.74
N ILE A 110 22.30 49.70 15.59
CA ILE A 110 23.60 50.18 15.15
C ILE A 110 23.42 51.09 13.95
N CYS A 111 24.07 52.25 13.96
CA CYS A 111 24.11 53.10 12.78
C CYS A 111 25.03 52.45 11.72
N PRO A 112 24.51 52.04 10.55
CA PRO A 112 25.33 51.41 9.53
C PRO A 112 26.23 52.40 8.76
N ILE A 113 26.08 53.70 9.01
CA ILE A 113 26.89 54.77 8.40
C ILE A 113 28.11 55.06 9.27
N HIS A 114 27.94 55.12 10.60
CA HIS A 114 29.00 55.49 11.55
C HIS A 114 29.49 54.35 12.44
N GLY A 115 28.90 53.15 12.32
CA GLY A 115 29.32 51.94 13.04
C GLY A 115 29.10 51.97 14.55
N CYS A 116 28.33 52.92 15.07
CA CYS A 116 28.10 53.10 16.51
C CYS A 116 26.67 52.71 16.91
N PRO A 117 26.45 52.23 18.15
CA PRO A 117 25.10 52.05 18.70
C PRO A 117 24.31 53.35 18.68
N LEU A 118 23.00 53.27 18.45
CA LEU A 118 22.09 54.39 18.65
C LEU A 118 21.94 54.68 20.13
N GLU A 119 22.08 55.94 20.50
CA GLU A 119 21.85 56.43 21.85
C GLU A 119 20.36 56.68 22.07
N GLU A 120 19.83 56.33 23.24
CA GLU A 120 18.45 56.63 23.65
C GLU A 120 18.39 57.64 24.81
N THR A 121 19.56 57.94 25.37
CA THR A 121 19.75 58.76 26.57
C THR A 121 20.81 59.81 26.36
N PHE A 122 20.74 60.89 27.12
CA PHE A 122 21.74 61.95 27.22
C PHE A 122 22.04 62.23 28.71
N GLY A 123 23.18 62.87 28.98
CA GLY A 123 23.65 63.17 30.33
C GLY A 123 23.57 61.98 31.29
N GLU A 124 22.97 62.22 32.46
CA GLU A 124 22.73 61.23 33.53
C GLU A 124 21.63 60.19 33.19
N GLY A 125 21.65 59.63 31.98
CA GLY A 125 20.72 58.57 31.56
C GLY A 125 19.29 59.05 31.26
N ARG A 126 19.09 60.35 31.00
CA ARG A 126 17.77 60.91 30.69
C ARG A 126 17.37 60.63 29.25
N HIS A 127 16.11 60.31 28.99
CA HIS A 127 15.62 60.09 27.63
C HIS A 127 15.18 61.39 26.95
N LEU A 128 15.48 61.51 25.65
CA LEU A 128 14.89 62.55 24.82
C LEU A 128 13.41 62.25 24.58
N LYS A 129 12.54 63.09 25.14
CA LYS A 129 11.09 63.03 24.91
C LYS A 129 10.80 63.43 23.47
N TRP A 130 9.80 62.79 22.85
CA TRP A 130 9.35 63.16 21.50
C TRP A 130 8.91 64.63 21.39
N THR A 131 8.48 65.23 22.51
CA THR A 131 8.04 66.63 22.58
C THR A 131 9.17 67.66 22.43
N TRP A 132 10.43 67.23 22.52
CA TRP A 132 11.59 68.12 22.37
C TRP A 132 11.82 68.44 20.88
N PRO A 133 11.79 69.72 20.44
CA PRO A 133 11.87 70.07 19.03
C PRO A 133 13.30 70.12 18.48
N HIS A 134 14.32 70.24 19.33
CA HIS A 134 15.70 70.39 18.89
C HIS A 134 16.42 69.03 18.71
N TYR A 135 17.28 68.97 17.69
CA TYR A 135 18.08 67.79 17.35
C TYR A 135 19.59 68.01 17.53
N GLY A 136 20.03 69.27 17.64
CA GLY A 136 21.45 69.59 17.84
C GLY A 136 21.90 69.56 19.30
N HIS A 137 20.97 69.73 20.24
CA HIS A 137 21.24 69.75 21.66
C HIS A 137 20.07 69.17 22.45
N ALA A 138 20.38 68.66 23.64
CA ALA A 138 19.40 68.17 24.61
C ALA A 138 18.80 69.32 25.44
N PRO A 139 17.72 69.09 26.20
CA PRO A 139 17.08 70.12 27.04
C PRO A 139 17.98 70.81 28.07
N ASP A 140 19.10 70.18 28.45
CA ASP A 140 20.11 70.73 29.36
C ASP A 140 21.24 71.49 28.65
N GLY A 141 21.16 71.61 27.32
CA GLY A 141 22.19 72.24 26.50
C GLY A 141 23.32 71.32 26.06
N GLU A 142 23.34 70.03 26.45
CA GLU A 142 24.34 69.08 25.97
C GLU A 142 24.27 68.96 24.44
N SER A 143 25.41 69.08 23.75
CA SER A 143 25.48 68.86 22.30
C SER A 143 25.21 67.39 21.97
N LEU A 144 24.20 67.14 21.14
CA LEU A 144 23.88 65.81 20.61
C LEU A 144 24.67 65.49 19.31
N ILE A 145 25.49 66.43 18.86
CA ILE A 145 26.26 66.33 17.62
C ILE A 145 27.68 65.90 17.93
N ALA A 146 28.20 64.96 17.13
CA ALA A 146 29.61 64.60 17.11
C ALA A 146 30.07 64.37 15.67
N LYS A 147 31.36 64.62 15.39
CA LYS A 147 31.96 64.23 14.11
C LYS A 147 32.47 62.79 14.24
N LEU A 148 31.81 61.86 13.56
CA LEU A 148 32.18 60.45 13.54
C LEU A 148 32.64 60.03 12.13
N PRO A 149 33.57 59.06 12.00
CA PRO A 149 33.96 58.55 10.71
C PRO A 149 32.81 57.78 10.04
N ILE A 150 32.76 57.83 8.71
CA ILE A 150 31.89 56.97 7.91
C ILE A 150 32.56 55.60 7.78
N VAL A 151 31.80 54.53 7.96
CA VAL A 151 32.26 53.14 7.88
C VAL A 151 31.49 52.37 6.80
N ASP A 152 32.05 51.26 6.33
CA ASP A 152 31.31 50.30 5.52
C ASP A 152 30.46 49.39 6.42
N GLY A 153 29.19 49.72 6.56
CA GLY A 153 28.21 48.91 7.30
C GLY A 153 27.54 47.81 6.48
N SER A 154 27.99 47.47 5.27
CA SER A 154 27.26 46.58 4.34
C SER A 154 26.95 45.17 4.87
N ASP A 155 27.66 44.75 5.92
CA ASP A 155 27.48 43.48 6.62
C ASP A 155 26.59 43.56 7.88
N LEU A 156 26.08 44.75 8.21
CA LEU A 156 25.17 44.95 9.34
C LEU A 156 23.71 44.72 8.92
N PHE A 157 22.93 44.18 9.85
CA PHE A 157 21.48 44.02 9.71
C PHE A 157 20.79 45.36 9.40
N GLU A 158 21.22 46.44 10.04
CA GLU A 158 20.66 47.77 9.83
C GLU A 158 20.91 48.30 8.42
N HIS A 159 22.05 47.97 7.81
CA HIS A 159 22.32 48.32 6.42
C HIS A 159 21.35 47.60 5.48
N TYR A 160 21.04 46.33 5.76
CA TYR A 160 20.01 45.60 5.02
C TYR A 160 18.62 46.25 5.15
N LEU A 161 18.26 46.74 6.35
CA LEU A 161 17.01 47.51 6.52
C LEU A 161 17.01 48.78 5.65
N LEU A 162 18.13 49.50 5.59
CA LEU A 162 18.26 50.68 4.73
C LEU A 162 18.19 50.32 3.25
N GLN A 163 18.75 49.19 2.82
CA GLN A 163 18.65 48.68 1.46
C GLN A 163 17.18 48.44 1.09
N ARG A 164 16.43 47.76 1.96
CA ARG A 164 14.99 47.46 1.76
C ARG A 164 14.12 48.71 1.73
N LEU A 165 14.49 49.74 2.48
CA LEU A 165 13.83 51.06 2.43
C LEU A 165 14.25 51.90 1.20
N GLY A 166 15.21 51.43 0.39
CA GLY A 166 15.72 52.12 -0.79
C GLY A 166 16.60 53.34 -0.46
N CYS A 167 17.29 53.33 0.68
CA CYS A 167 18.25 54.36 1.07
C CYS A 167 19.66 54.10 0.54
N VAL A 168 20.04 52.83 0.42
CA VAL A 168 21.37 52.38 0.00
C VAL A 168 21.24 51.26 -1.01
N SER A 169 22.24 51.11 -1.88
CA SER A 169 22.39 49.90 -2.68
C SER A 169 22.90 48.76 -1.80
N GLY A 170 22.65 47.52 -2.19
CA GLY A 170 23.14 46.38 -1.44
C GLY A 170 23.23 45.11 -2.27
N ARG A 171 23.81 44.08 -1.65
CA ARG A 171 23.98 42.76 -2.26
C ARG A 171 22.68 41.95 -2.14
N PRO A 172 22.39 41.05 -3.07
CA PRO A 172 21.25 40.15 -2.96
C PRO A 172 21.41 39.23 -1.74
N ARG A 173 20.30 38.99 -1.04
CA ARG A 173 20.13 38.09 0.10
C ARG A 173 19.06 37.06 -0.25
N PRO A 174 19.43 35.92 -0.89
CA PRO A 174 18.48 34.97 -1.47
C PRO A 174 17.43 34.41 -0.50
N LEU A 175 17.75 34.35 0.80
CA LEU A 175 16.85 33.88 1.84
C LEU A 175 15.92 34.97 2.42
N LEU A 176 16.16 36.25 2.13
CA LEU A 176 15.48 37.39 2.78
C LEU A 176 14.76 38.32 1.80
N ASP A 177 15.26 38.50 0.58
CA ASP A 177 14.83 39.57 -0.33
C ASP A 177 13.38 39.44 -0.82
N ASP A 178 12.84 38.22 -0.87
CA ASP A 178 11.46 37.97 -1.28
C ASP A 178 10.48 37.84 -0.10
N ILE A 179 10.94 38.18 1.11
CA ILE A 179 10.16 38.15 2.34
C ILE A 179 9.80 39.58 2.75
N ASP A 180 8.56 39.80 3.19
CA ASP A 180 8.13 41.08 3.77
C ASP A 180 9.04 41.50 4.94
N LEU A 181 9.44 42.77 5.01
CA LEU A 181 10.45 43.23 5.97
C LEU A 181 10.10 42.96 7.44
N TYR A 182 8.83 43.08 7.84
CA TYR A 182 8.41 42.73 9.20
C TYR A 182 8.68 41.25 9.54
N GLN A 183 8.60 40.34 8.58
CA GLN A 183 8.89 38.93 8.80
C GLN A 183 10.39 38.69 8.84
N VAL A 184 11.18 39.41 8.02
CA VAL A 184 12.64 39.35 8.08
C VAL A 184 13.13 39.73 9.48
N ILE A 185 12.62 40.81 10.05
CA ILE A 185 12.92 41.25 11.43
C ILE A 185 12.68 40.10 12.44
N GLU A 186 11.50 39.47 12.39
CA GLU A 186 11.13 38.41 13.31
C GLU A 186 11.97 37.15 13.10
N LEU A 187 12.27 36.81 11.84
CA LEU A 187 13.06 35.66 11.45
C LEU A 187 14.51 35.81 11.93
N CYS A 188 15.14 36.96 11.68
CA CYS A 188 16.47 37.26 12.20
C CYS A 188 16.47 37.23 13.74
N GLY A 189 15.45 37.79 14.39
CA GLY A 189 15.36 37.74 15.85
C GLY A 189 15.23 36.31 16.41
N LEU A 190 14.45 35.45 15.75
CA LEU A 190 14.24 34.06 16.14
C LEU A 190 15.48 33.19 15.89
N VAL A 191 16.05 33.26 14.69
CA VAL A 191 17.23 32.49 14.27
C VAL A 191 18.47 32.93 15.02
N GLY A 192 18.64 34.24 15.22
CA GLY A 192 19.77 34.77 15.98
C GLY A 192 19.74 34.32 17.43
N ARG A 193 18.56 34.36 18.06
CA ARG A 193 18.38 33.81 19.42
C ARG A 193 18.73 32.33 19.47
N PHE A 194 18.37 31.55 18.45
CA PHE A 194 18.74 30.14 18.40
C PHE A 194 20.25 29.92 18.33
N PHE A 195 20.96 30.63 17.45
CA PHE A 195 22.41 30.45 17.29
C PHE A 195 23.25 31.07 18.42
N LEU A 196 22.68 31.95 19.25
CA LEU A 196 23.37 32.55 20.40
C LEU A 196 23.37 31.64 21.64
N HIS A 197 22.59 30.56 21.65
CA HIS A 197 22.40 29.73 22.83
C HIS A 197 22.62 28.24 22.53
N PRO A 198 23.09 27.46 23.52
CA PRO A 198 23.14 26.01 23.39
C PRO A 198 21.73 25.41 23.37
N TRP A 199 21.64 24.08 23.24
CA TRP A 199 20.37 23.38 23.24
C TRP A 199 19.57 23.64 24.53
N GLN A 200 18.31 24.06 24.36
CA GLN A 200 17.39 24.34 25.47
C GLN A 200 15.96 23.95 25.09
N GLU A 201 15.18 23.54 26.10
CA GLU A 201 13.77 23.22 25.95
C GLU A 201 12.88 24.47 25.84
N ASN A 202 13.24 25.54 26.54
CA ASN A 202 12.50 26.80 26.58
C ASN A 202 13.24 27.91 25.81
N ALA A 203 12.49 28.89 25.30
CA ALA A 203 13.06 30.01 24.57
C ALA A 203 13.86 30.94 25.51
N PRO A 204 15.16 31.16 25.29
CA PRO A 204 15.97 32.04 26.12
C PRO A 204 15.57 33.51 25.95
N GLN A 205 15.85 34.32 26.97
CA GLN A 205 15.80 35.78 26.85
C GLN A 205 17.08 36.26 26.14
N CYS A 206 16.93 37.18 25.20
CA CYS A 206 18.05 37.74 24.44
C CYS A 206 17.66 39.14 23.97
N GLU A 207 18.44 40.15 24.35
CA GLU A 207 18.11 41.56 24.11
C GLU A 207 18.40 41.99 22.66
N HIS A 208 19.36 41.36 21.96
CA HIS A 208 19.76 41.78 20.61
C HIS A 208 20.13 40.63 19.65
N PRO A 209 19.20 39.73 19.29
CA PRO A 209 19.51 38.59 18.42
C PRO A 209 19.67 38.92 16.92
N TYR A 210 19.25 40.11 16.48
CA TYR A 210 19.00 40.38 15.05
C TYR A 210 20.25 40.27 14.17
N GLN A 211 21.39 40.80 14.61
CA GLN A 211 22.64 40.74 13.85
C GLN A 211 23.07 39.28 13.62
N ARG A 212 23.06 38.44 14.66
CA ARG A 212 23.42 37.03 14.54
C ARG A 212 22.47 36.27 13.62
N GLY A 213 21.18 36.59 13.67
CA GLY A 213 20.21 36.00 12.74
C GLY A 213 20.43 36.45 11.30
N PHE A 214 20.75 37.72 11.09
CA PHE A 214 21.09 38.23 9.77
C PHE A 214 22.34 37.56 9.20
N GLU A 215 23.39 37.38 10.01
CA GLU A 215 24.60 36.64 9.60
C GLU A 215 24.28 35.21 9.14
N ALA A 216 23.38 34.52 9.84
CA ALA A 216 22.98 33.17 9.47
C ALA A 216 22.12 33.13 8.19
N LEU A 217 21.36 34.20 7.91
CA LEU A 217 20.37 34.25 6.83
C LEU A 217 20.81 35.05 5.60
N ARG A 218 21.92 35.79 5.66
CA ARG A 218 22.39 36.62 4.53
C ARG A 218 22.93 35.80 3.35
N GLY A 219 23.24 34.52 3.58
CA GLY A 219 23.82 33.60 2.61
C GLY A 219 22.79 32.79 1.81
N THR A 220 23.25 31.62 1.35
CA THR A 220 22.48 30.63 0.61
C THR A 220 21.81 29.61 1.53
N HIS A 221 20.85 28.86 1.00
CA HIS A 221 20.21 27.76 1.72
C HIS A 221 21.21 26.71 2.22
N GLN A 222 22.23 26.36 1.43
CA GLN A 222 23.22 25.36 1.83
C GLN A 222 24.14 25.85 2.95
N GLU A 223 24.51 27.14 2.95
CA GLU A 223 25.26 27.73 4.07
C GLU A 223 24.44 27.67 5.37
N LEU A 224 23.13 27.95 5.30
CA LEU A 224 22.23 27.82 6.45
C LEU A 224 22.11 26.36 6.94
N VAL A 225 22.03 25.38 6.03
CA VAL A 225 22.04 23.95 6.38
C VAL A 225 23.32 23.60 7.13
N SER A 226 24.48 24.03 6.63
CA SER A 226 25.77 23.79 7.29
C SER A 226 25.85 24.43 8.67
N LEU A 227 25.31 25.65 8.85
CA LEU A 227 25.25 26.29 10.17
C LEU A 227 24.38 25.50 11.16
N PHE A 228 23.20 25.05 10.73
CA PHE A 228 22.36 24.19 11.59
C PHE A 228 23.03 22.85 11.89
N GLU A 229 23.74 22.28 10.93
CA GLU A 229 24.48 21.03 11.07
C GLU A 229 25.58 21.15 12.13
N SER A 230 26.46 22.16 12.00
CA SER A 230 27.51 22.43 12.99
C SER A 230 26.92 22.65 14.37
N TRP A 231 25.85 23.45 14.48
CA TRP A 231 25.19 23.70 15.76
C TRP A 231 24.62 22.41 16.38
N LEU A 232 23.99 21.53 15.59
CA LEU A 232 23.42 20.27 16.08
C LEU A 232 24.50 19.33 16.64
N VAL A 233 25.63 19.25 15.95
CA VAL A 233 26.78 18.42 16.37
C VAL A 233 27.35 18.94 17.68
N GLU A 234 27.53 20.25 17.80
CA GLU A 234 28.12 20.88 18.99
C GLU A 234 27.17 20.88 20.20
N ASN A 235 25.87 21.12 20.00
CA ASN A 235 24.96 21.48 21.07
C ASN A 235 23.89 20.43 21.37
N ALA A 236 23.60 19.50 20.45
CA ALA A 236 22.40 18.67 20.53
C ALA A 236 22.64 17.16 20.29
N ALA A 237 23.89 16.69 20.40
CA ALA A 237 24.29 15.32 20.08
C ALA A 237 23.38 14.24 20.73
N ASP A 238 23.02 14.41 22.01
CA ASP A 238 22.12 13.48 22.70
C ASP A 238 20.65 13.63 22.29
N ALA A 239 20.21 14.86 22.01
CA ALA A 239 18.84 15.16 21.59
C ALA A 239 18.51 14.65 20.18
N LEU A 240 19.53 14.44 19.32
CA LEU A 240 19.38 13.84 17.98
C LEU A 240 18.70 12.47 18.00
N LYS A 241 18.84 11.72 19.10
CA LYS A 241 18.23 10.39 19.27
C LYS A 241 16.70 10.46 19.37
N SER A 242 16.16 11.63 19.72
CA SER A 242 14.76 11.82 20.11
C SER A 242 13.90 12.49 19.02
N GLY A 243 14.41 12.68 17.81
CA GLY A 243 13.68 13.25 16.66
C GLY A 243 13.90 14.77 16.47
N ILE A 244 13.46 15.31 15.33
CA ILE A 244 13.81 16.68 14.89
C ILE A 244 13.34 17.79 15.82
N GLU A 245 12.12 17.65 16.36
CA GLU A 245 11.55 18.58 17.34
C GLU A 245 12.41 18.65 18.60
N ASN A 246 12.99 17.51 18.99
CA ASN A 246 13.88 17.42 20.13
C ASN A 246 15.29 17.90 19.75
N GLY A 247 15.80 17.58 18.56
CA GLY A 247 17.13 18.00 18.11
C GLY A 247 17.33 19.52 18.09
N PHE A 248 16.32 20.28 17.67
CA PHE A 248 16.39 21.75 17.64
C PHE A 248 15.78 22.43 18.87
N GLY A 249 15.23 21.67 19.83
CA GLY A 249 14.70 22.18 21.08
C GLY A 249 13.57 23.21 20.91
N TRP A 250 13.65 24.30 21.68
CA TRP A 250 12.57 25.29 21.82
C TRP A 250 12.09 25.91 20.50
N ILE A 251 12.98 26.08 19.51
CA ILE A 251 12.65 26.76 18.26
C ILE A 251 11.59 25.99 17.45
N ARG A 252 11.51 24.67 17.64
CA ARG A 252 10.50 23.80 17.02
C ARG A 252 9.36 23.43 17.97
N ARG A 253 9.65 23.07 19.22
CA ARG A 253 8.63 22.64 20.21
C ARG A 253 7.56 23.69 20.54
N GLY A 254 7.88 24.98 20.43
CA GLY A 254 6.96 26.06 20.83
C GLY A 254 6.01 26.56 19.75
N GLY A 255 6.06 26.02 18.52
CA GLY A 255 5.21 26.43 17.40
C GLY A 255 5.32 27.90 16.97
N ARG A 256 6.11 28.74 17.66
CA ARG A 256 6.20 30.19 17.38
C ARG A 256 6.70 30.47 15.97
N GLY A 257 7.74 29.76 15.52
CA GLY A 257 8.23 29.88 14.14
C GLY A 257 7.15 29.49 13.11
N VAL A 258 6.53 28.33 13.31
CA VAL A 258 5.49 27.79 12.40
C VAL A 258 4.25 28.70 12.35
N ASN A 259 3.77 29.17 13.50
CA ASN A 259 2.51 29.90 13.63
C ASN A 259 2.66 31.39 13.27
N LEU A 260 3.79 32.03 13.60
CA LEU A 260 3.97 33.47 13.40
C LEU A 260 4.51 33.82 12.01
N LEU A 261 5.28 32.92 11.40
CA LEU A 261 6.06 33.21 10.19
C LEU A 261 5.61 32.40 8.97
N GLN A 262 4.79 31.36 9.15
CA GLN A 262 4.13 30.56 8.10
C GLN A 262 4.99 30.31 6.84
N LYS A 263 4.89 31.22 5.84
CA LYS A 263 5.59 31.10 4.55
C LYS A 263 7.11 31.28 4.67
N SER A 264 7.59 32.27 5.43
CA SER A 264 9.03 32.52 5.60
C SER A 264 9.71 31.43 6.43
N TRP A 265 8.97 30.80 7.34
CA TRP A 265 9.49 29.67 8.14
C TRP A 265 9.84 28.44 7.29
N LYS A 266 9.21 28.24 6.13
CA LYS A 266 9.42 27.03 5.30
C LYS A 266 10.88 26.83 4.90
N ARG A 267 11.61 27.91 4.64
CA ARG A 267 13.04 27.84 4.28
C ARG A 267 13.88 27.36 5.44
N ILE A 268 13.60 27.88 6.65
CA ILE A 268 14.27 27.47 7.88
C ILE A 268 13.92 26.03 8.22
N ASP A 269 12.65 25.65 8.14
CA ASP A 269 12.18 24.28 8.38
C ASP A 269 12.86 23.28 7.44
N LEU A 270 12.98 23.63 6.16
CA LEU A 270 13.68 22.80 5.18
C LEU A 270 15.17 22.66 5.53
N ALA A 271 15.85 23.77 5.83
CA ALA A 271 17.27 23.76 6.18
C ALA A 271 17.54 22.92 7.45
N GLN A 272 16.69 23.07 8.47
CA GLN A 272 16.71 22.26 9.68
C GLN A 272 16.51 20.76 9.39
N LYS A 273 15.52 20.43 8.54
CA LYS A 273 15.26 19.04 8.14
C LYS A 273 16.44 18.41 7.41
N GLU A 274 17.06 19.14 6.49
CA GLU A 274 18.27 18.68 5.78
C GLU A 274 19.44 18.47 6.73
N ALA A 275 19.73 19.45 7.60
CA ALA A 275 20.79 19.36 8.59
C ALA A 275 20.57 18.17 9.54
N PHE A 276 19.34 17.99 10.03
CA PHE A 276 18.97 16.87 10.89
C PHE A 276 19.07 15.52 10.18
N ALA A 277 18.66 15.45 8.91
CA ALA A 277 18.72 14.23 8.11
C ALA A 277 20.15 13.71 7.87
N ARG A 278 21.17 14.59 7.94
CA ARG A 278 22.59 14.20 7.85
C ARG A 278 23.08 13.41 9.06
N HIS A 279 22.48 13.62 10.25
CA HIS A 279 22.99 13.09 11.51
C HIS A 279 22.03 12.17 12.28
N ALA A 280 20.72 12.25 12.03
CA ALA A 280 19.72 11.61 12.88
C ALA A 280 18.76 10.66 12.13
N ARG A 281 17.93 9.96 12.91
CA ARG A 281 16.91 9.03 12.39
C ARG A 281 15.78 9.82 11.73
N VAL A 282 15.55 9.61 10.44
CA VAL A 282 14.43 10.23 9.72
C VAL A 282 13.51 9.16 9.13
N THR A 283 12.26 9.15 9.57
CA THR A 283 11.25 8.17 9.11
C THR A 283 10.80 8.43 7.68
N GLN A 284 10.71 9.70 7.29
CA GLN A 284 10.71 10.27 5.93
C GLN A 284 10.21 11.72 6.07
N PHE A 285 10.95 12.70 5.55
CA PHE A 285 10.40 14.04 5.32
C PHE A 285 9.81 14.10 3.91
N ARG A 286 8.53 14.46 3.77
CA ARG A 286 7.85 14.51 2.47
C ARG A 286 8.51 15.52 1.52
N GLU A 287 9.08 16.58 2.10
CA GLU A 287 9.76 17.65 1.38
C GLU A 287 11.16 17.26 0.87
N LEU A 288 11.77 16.21 1.44
CA LEU A 288 13.12 15.74 1.06
C LEU A 288 13.07 14.53 0.12
N ARG A 289 12.14 14.49 -0.82
CA ARG A 289 12.11 13.42 -1.83
C ARG A 289 13.38 13.49 -2.69
N GLY A 290 14.16 12.42 -2.70
CA GLY A 290 15.42 12.33 -3.45
C GLY A 290 16.66 12.69 -2.65
N PHE A 291 16.52 13.09 -1.37
CA PHE A 291 17.67 13.29 -0.50
C PHE A 291 18.32 11.95 -0.13
N ASP A 292 19.65 11.88 -0.19
CA ASP A 292 20.38 10.67 0.19
C ASP A 292 20.54 10.62 1.71
N PHE A 293 19.65 9.87 2.35
CA PHE A 293 19.70 9.67 3.79
C PHE A 293 20.80 8.68 4.14
N LYS A 294 21.72 9.09 5.03
CA LYS A 294 22.79 8.23 5.55
C LYS A 294 22.25 6.98 6.25
N PHE A 295 21.09 7.10 6.90
CA PHE A 295 20.42 6.01 7.61
C PHE A 295 18.93 5.99 7.30
N ILE A 296 18.36 4.80 7.15
CA ILE A 296 16.92 4.59 7.07
C ILE A 296 16.38 3.98 8.36
N THR A 297 15.13 4.31 8.67
CA THR A 297 14.41 3.74 9.82
C THR A 297 13.90 2.33 9.53
N SER A 298 13.52 1.60 10.58
CA SER A 298 12.84 0.31 10.44
C SER A 298 11.55 0.37 9.59
N GLN A 299 10.81 1.49 9.61
CA GLN A 299 9.63 1.67 8.75
C GLN A 299 10.01 1.86 7.28
N ALA A 300 11.06 2.64 7.00
CA ALA A 300 11.58 2.80 5.64
C ALA A 300 12.15 1.47 5.11
N LEU A 301 12.91 0.73 5.93
CA LEU A 301 13.38 -0.62 5.65
C LEU A 301 12.20 -1.57 5.35
N GLN A 302 11.14 -1.49 6.15
CA GLN A 302 9.93 -2.30 5.95
C GLN A 302 9.33 -2.07 4.56
N LYS A 303 9.22 -0.81 4.14
CA LYS A 303 8.68 -0.42 2.84
C LYS A 303 9.61 -0.83 1.69
N GLU A 304 10.90 -0.63 1.86
CA GLU A 304 11.92 -0.90 0.83
C GLU A 304 12.07 -2.40 0.56
N LEU A 305 12.12 -3.22 1.61
CA LEU A 305 12.26 -4.67 1.49
C LEU A 305 10.92 -5.42 1.46
N ARG A 306 9.79 -4.72 1.57
CA ARG A 306 8.43 -5.30 1.65
C ARG A 306 8.29 -6.38 2.73
N ILE A 307 8.94 -6.16 3.87
CA ILE A 307 8.89 -7.05 5.04
C ILE A 307 7.85 -6.57 6.05
N GLN A 308 7.65 -7.32 7.13
CA GLN A 308 6.91 -6.92 8.32
C GLN A 308 7.90 -6.90 9.48
N TYR A 309 8.44 -5.72 9.80
CA TYR A 309 9.62 -5.58 10.67
C TYR A 309 9.48 -6.31 12.02
N LYS A 310 8.30 -6.22 12.67
CA LYS A 310 8.04 -6.90 13.96
C LYS A 310 8.25 -8.41 13.90
N LEU A 311 7.89 -9.05 12.78
CA LEU A 311 8.05 -10.49 12.58
C LEU A 311 9.45 -10.84 12.05
N ALA A 312 9.98 -10.00 11.15
CA ALA A 312 11.33 -10.13 10.60
C ALA A 312 12.43 -10.01 11.67
N ARG A 313 12.14 -9.38 12.81
CA ARG A 313 13.10 -9.13 13.90
C ARG A 313 13.79 -10.39 14.42
N VAL A 314 13.08 -11.51 14.49
CA VAL A 314 13.66 -12.82 14.89
C VAL A 314 14.74 -13.26 13.91
N PHE A 315 14.48 -13.10 12.60
CA PHE A 315 15.44 -13.39 11.54
C PHE A 315 16.65 -12.45 11.61
N LEU A 316 16.40 -11.13 11.70
CA LEU A 316 17.47 -10.13 11.76
C LEU A 316 18.41 -10.38 12.95
N ARG A 317 17.85 -10.67 14.13
CA ARG A 317 18.65 -10.98 15.32
C ARG A 317 19.48 -12.23 15.14
N LYS A 318 18.88 -13.31 14.65
CA LYS A 318 19.57 -14.59 14.47
C LYS A 318 20.71 -14.50 13.45
N ARG A 319 20.59 -13.63 12.46
CA ARG A 319 21.62 -13.36 11.45
C ARG A 319 22.62 -12.27 11.83
N GLY A 320 22.50 -11.65 13.01
CA GLY A 320 23.36 -10.54 13.43
C GLY A 320 23.17 -9.26 12.62
N LEU A 321 22.00 -9.11 11.98
CA LEU A 321 21.64 -7.98 11.12
C LEU A 321 20.66 -7.00 11.82
N GLU A 322 20.31 -7.25 13.08
CA GLU A 322 19.52 -6.30 13.89
C GLU A 322 20.44 -5.20 14.41
N SER A 323 20.25 -3.98 13.91
CA SER A 323 20.94 -2.81 14.46
C SER A 323 20.40 -2.48 15.87
N PRO A 324 21.26 -2.29 16.90
CA PRO A 324 20.83 -1.94 18.26
C PRO A 324 20.04 -0.64 18.31
N ASP A 325 20.38 0.28 17.42
CA ASP A 325 19.76 1.58 17.31
C ASP A 325 18.77 1.63 16.13
N LEU A 326 18.33 0.49 15.58
CA LEU A 326 17.32 0.42 14.51
C LEU A 326 17.63 1.35 13.32
N LYS A 327 18.91 1.72 13.12
CA LYS A 327 19.40 2.46 11.95
C LYS A 327 20.03 1.47 10.99
N TYR A 328 19.68 1.63 9.73
CA TYR A 328 20.19 0.80 8.66
C TYR A 328 20.81 1.72 7.61
N SER A 329 22.11 1.57 7.39
CA SER A 329 22.78 2.15 6.24
C SER A 329 22.31 1.46 4.95
N ARG A 330 22.64 2.03 3.79
CA ARG A 330 22.38 1.39 2.49
C ARG A 330 23.05 0.01 2.38
N ASP A 331 24.25 -0.14 2.94
CA ASP A 331 24.97 -1.41 3.00
C ASP A 331 24.22 -2.44 3.87
N ASP A 332 23.67 -2.02 5.02
CA ASP A 332 22.85 -2.90 5.86
C ASP A 332 21.60 -3.39 5.13
N VAL A 333 20.94 -2.51 4.37
CA VAL A 333 19.76 -2.87 3.57
C VAL A 333 20.11 -3.97 2.56
N GLU A 334 21.25 -3.85 1.89
CA GLU A 334 21.66 -4.82 0.88
C GLU A 334 22.11 -6.15 1.48
N LYS A 335 22.79 -6.13 2.63
CA LYS A 335 23.08 -7.32 3.43
C LYS A 335 21.80 -8.04 3.86
N ILE A 336 20.79 -7.30 4.32
CA ILE A 336 19.49 -7.87 4.72
C ILE A 336 18.77 -8.46 3.50
N ARG A 337 18.77 -7.76 2.35
CA ARG A 337 18.17 -8.25 1.11
C ARG A 337 18.80 -9.58 0.68
N SER A 338 20.13 -9.61 0.61
CA SER A 338 20.91 -10.79 0.25
C SER A 338 20.61 -11.97 1.18
N ALA A 339 20.51 -11.72 2.48
CA ALA A 339 20.19 -12.74 3.47
C ALA A 339 18.74 -13.27 3.35
N ILE A 340 17.77 -12.43 2.97
CA ILE A 340 16.37 -12.84 2.71
C ILE A 340 16.28 -13.67 1.43
N ASP A 341 16.99 -13.26 0.38
CA ASP A 341 16.98 -13.92 -0.92
C ASP A 341 17.64 -15.31 -0.88
N ALA A 342 18.59 -15.52 0.05
CA ALA A 342 19.17 -16.83 0.32
C ALA A 342 18.18 -17.84 0.94
N LEU A 343 17.00 -17.41 1.43
CA LEU A 343 16.02 -18.30 2.05
C LEU A 343 15.07 -18.94 1.01
N LEU A 344 14.70 -20.20 1.26
CA LEU A 344 13.81 -20.96 0.40
C LEU A 344 12.34 -20.51 0.55
N THR A 345 11.62 -20.48 -0.56
CA THR A 345 10.15 -20.40 -0.58
C THR A 345 9.51 -21.74 -0.25
N HIS A 346 8.19 -21.75 0.01
CA HIS A 346 7.44 -23.01 0.20
C HIS A 346 7.53 -23.94 -1.01
N LYS A 347 7.66 -23.39 -2.23
CA LYS A 347 7.76 -24.18 -3.46
C LYS A 347 9.11 -24.91 -3.51
N GLU A 348 10.20 -24.18 -3.28
CA GLU A 348 11.56 -24.73 -3.33
C GLU A 348 11.77 -25.73 -2.20
N CYS A 349 11.38 -25.39 -0.97
CA CYS A 349 11.45 -26.30 0.17
C CYS A 349 10.61 -27.57 -0.04
N ALA A 350 9.40 -27.45 -0.62
CA ALA A 350 8.57 -28.60 -0.96
C ALA A 350 9.20 -29.51 -2.02
N ALA A 351 9.94 -28.93 -2.98
CA ALA A 351 10.71 -29.71 -3.95
C ALA A 351 11.83 -30.48 -3.23
N VAL A 352 12.66 -29.80 -2.42
CA VAL A 352 13.75 -30.42 -1.64
C VAL A 352 13.24 -31.59 -0.77
N LEU A 353 12.13 -31.39 -0.07
CA LEU A 353 11.57 -32.39 0.84
C LEU A 353 10.62 -33.40 0.18
N GLY A 354 10.37 -33.28 -1.13
CA GLY A 354 9.47 -34.17 -1.86
C GLY A 354 8.05 -34.21 -1.26
N CYS A 355 7.45 -33.05 -0.98
CA CYS A 355 6.09 -32.97 -0.42
C CYS A 355 5.26 -31.85 -1.07
N SER A 356 4.03 -31.64 -0.59
CA SER A 356 3.18 -30.54 -1.07
C SER A 356 3.48 -29.23 -0.31
N LYS A 357 3.29 -28.07 -0.95
CA LYS A 357 3.46 -26.74 -0.30
C LYS A 357 2.70 -26.62 1.03
N LYS A 358 1.48 -27.18 1.10
CA LYS A 358 0.63 -27.18 2.31
C LYS A 358 1.26 -27.91 3.50
N MET A 359 2.22 -28.81 3.25
CA MET A 359 2.95 -29.54 4.28
C MET A 359 4.07 -28.69 4.90
N ILE A 360 4.67 -27.76 4.16
CA ILE A 360 5.78 -26.93 4.65
C ILE A 360 5.37 -26.12 5.87
N ARG A 361 4.20 -25.47 5.83
CA ARG A 361 3.67 -24.76 7.00
C ARG A 361 3.57 -25.66 8.23
N PHE A 362 3.10 -26.89 8.05
CA PHE A 362 3.00 -27.86 9.16
C PHE A 362 4.39 -28.22 9.71
N LEU A 363 5.37 -28.43 8.85
CA LEU A 363 6.75 -28.77 9.26
C LEU A 363 7.39 -27.62 10.05
N VAL A 364 7.19 -26.36 9.63
CA VAL A 364 7.65 -25.18 10.36
C VAL A 364 6.93 -25.06 11.71
N THR A 365 5.60 -25.10 11.73
CA THR A 365 4.82 -24.95 13.00
C THR A 365 5.04 -26.10 13.98
N SER A 366 5.50 -27.25 13.50
CA SER A 366 5.82 -28.42 14.34
C SER A 366 7.29 -28.46 14.77
N GLY A 367 8.10 -27.44 14.43
CA GLY A 367 9.50 -27.34 14.81
C GLY A 367 10.46 -28.26 14.03
N TYR A 368 10.01 -28.90 12.94
CA TYR A 368 10.88 -29.72 12.09
C TYR A 368 11.67 -28.90 11.06
N LEU A 369 11.21 -27.69 10.77
CA LEU A 369 11.89 -26.74 9.91
C LEU A 369 12.00 -25.40 10.61
N GLU A 370 13.14 -24.74 10.44
CA GLU A 370 13.29 -23.35 10.81
C GLU A 370 12.72 -22.45 9.71
N GLY A 371 11.70 -21.67 10.07
CA GLY A 371 11.04 -20.75 9.16
C GLY A 371 10.83 -19.39 9.79
N TYR A 372 10.98 -18.34 8.99
CA TYR A 372 10.84 -16.95 9.39
C TYR A 372 9.61 -16.33 8.73
N LEU A 373 8.79 -15.64 9.51
CA LEU A 373 7.57 -14.99 9.04
C LEU A 373 7.81 -13.50 8.78
N GLY A 374 7.04 -12.91 7.86
CA GLY A 374 7.08 -11.48 7.60
C GLY A 374 8.31 -11.03 6.81
N LEU A 375 9.00 -11.94 6.12
CA LEU A 375 10.05 -11.60 5.15
C LEU A 375 9.51 -11.41 3.72
N THR A 376 8.20 -11.60 3.54
CA THR A 376 7.48 -11.40 2.28
C THR A 376 6.14 -10.73 2.54
N ALA A 377 5.57 -10.10 1.50
CA ALA A 377 4.22 -9.54 1.56
C ALA A 377 3.15 -10.62 1.75
N THR A 378 3.37 -11.81 1.19
CA THR A 378 2.59 -13.00 1.51
C THR A 378 2.97 -13.46 2.91
N SER A 379 2.01 -13.72 3.80
CA SER A 379 2.25 -14.24 5.16
C SER A 379 2.77 -15.70 5.18
N GLU A 380 3.60 -16.05 4.21
CA GLU A 380 4.27 -17.33 4.08
C GLU A 380 5.62 -17.29 4.81
N PHE A 381 6.03 -18.44 5.36
CA PHE A 381 7.36 -18.60 5.91
C PHE A 381 8.41 -18.65 4.80
N LYS A 382 9.54 -17.96 5.01
CA LYS A 382 10.79 -18.23 4.31
C LYS A 382 11.58 -19.25 5.14
N ILE A 383 12.10 -20.29 4.49
CA ILE A 383 12.69 -21.46 5.17
C ILE A 383 14.20 -21.41 5.05
N ASP A 384 14.86 -21.71 6.15
CA ASP A 384 16.31 -21.85 6.17
C ASP A 384 16.78 -23.03 5.30
N PRO A 385 17.66 -22.82 4.30
CA PRO A 385 18.11 -23.90 3.41
C PRO A 385 18.83 -25.04 4.14
N ASP A 386 19.59 -24.74 5.20
CA ASP A 386 20.34 -25.75 5.96
C ASP A 386 19.38 -26.61 6.78
N SER A 387 18.37 -25.99 7.39
CA SER A 387 17.29 -26.73 8.06
C SER A 387 16.55 -27.68 7.11
N ALA A 388 16.27 -27.25 5.88
CA ALA A 388 15.61 -28.09 4.87
C ALA A 388 16.51 -29.25 4.41
N ARG A 389 17.81 -29.01 4.21
CA ARG A 389 18.79 -30.06 3.86
C ARG A 389 18.95 -31.09 4.98
N ALA A 390 19.12 -30.63 6.22
CA ALA A 390 19.24 -31.51 7.39
C ALA A 390 18.00 -32.41 7.54
N LEU A 391 16.79 -31.87 7.31
CA LEU A 391 15.57 -32.68 7.33
C LEU A 391 15.51 -33.67 6.17
N ALA A 392 15.94 -33.29 4.96
CA ALA A 392 16.01 -34.20 3.81
C ALA A 392 16.96 -35.38 4.07
N GLU A 393 18.15 -35.11 4.63
CA GLU A 393 19.14 -36.12 5.03
C GLU A 393 18.60 -37.03 6.13
N LYS A 394 17.92 -36.47 7.13
CA LYS A 394 17.22 -37.25 8.17
C LYS A 394 16.18 -38.19 7.57
N ILE A 395 15.40 -37.74 6.57
CA ILE A 395 14.41 -38.58 5.89
C ILE A 395 15.08 -39.71 5.10
N ALA A 396 16.21 -39.44 4.45
CA ALA A 396 16.95 -40.43 3.66
C ALA A 396 17.57 -41.54 4.53
N THR A 397 17.85 -41.25 5.79
CA THR A 397 18.50 -42.16 6.75
C THR A 397 17.53 -42.83 7.73
N LEU A 398 16.21 -42.68 7.55
CA LEU A 398 15.22 -43.31 8.42
C LEU A 398 15.33 -44.85 8.41
N PRO A 399 15.16 -45.52 9.57
CA PRO A 399 15.19 -46.97 9.64
C PRO A 399 14.02 -47.60 8.86
N VAL A 400 14.30 -48.69 8.14
CA VAL A 400 13.30 -49.41 7.33
C VAL A 400 12.86 -50.72 8.00
N SER A 401 11.55 -50.94 8.11
CA SER A 401 10.98 -52.12 8.78
C SER A 401 11.03 -53.41 7.95
N ARG A 402 11.27 -53.30 6.63
CA ARG A 402 11.27 -54.41 5.65
C ARG A 402 10.01 -55.30 5.62
N LYS A 403 8.89 -54.85 6.20
CA LYS A 403 7.61 -55.58 6.16
C LYS A 403 7.20 -55.89 4.71
N LYS A 404 6.83 -57.15 4.44
CA LYS A 404 6.28 -57.60 3.16
C LYS A 404 4.85 -57.05 3.00
N GLY A 405 4.45 -56.63 1.80
CA GLY A 405 3.12 -56.05 1.54
C GLY A 405 3.12 -55.08 0.36
N THR A 406 1.94 -54.53 0.04
CA THR A 406 1.82 -53.50 -1.01
C THR A 406 2.52 -52.23 -0.56
N ARG A 407 3.45 -51.73 -1.38
CA ARG A 407 4.25 -50.55 -1.07
C ARG A 407 3.54 -49.28 -1.53
N LEU A 408 2.95 -48.54 -0.60
CA LEU A 408 2.26 -47.28 -0.86
C LEU A 408 3.17 -46.08 -0.59
N THR A 409 2.98 -44.97 -1.30
CA THR A 409 3.54 -43.67 -0.86
C THR A 409 2.91 -43.28 0.48
N ILE A 410 3.56 -42.42 1.27
CA ILE A 410 2.97 -41.96 2.55
C ILE A 410 1.60 -41.28 2.34
N TRP A 411 1.39 -40.65 1.18
CA TRP A 411 0.13 -39.99 0.82
C TRP A 411 -0.99 -40.99 0.54
N ASN A 412 -0.68 -42.08 -0.17
CA ASN A 412 -1.64 -43.15 -0.41
C ASN A 412 -1.89 -43.93 0.88
N TYR A 413 -0.85 -44.21 1.66
CA TYR A 413 -0.99 -44.85 2.96
C TYR A 413 -1.94 -44.08 3.88
N ALA A 414 -1.77 -42.76 3.98
CA ALA A 414 -2.67 -41.86 4.70
C ALA A 414 -4.13 -42.02 4.24
N ARG A 415 -4.37 -41.98 2.92
CA ARG A 415 -5.71 -42.14 2.34
C ARG A 415 -6.33 -43.51 2.61
N TRP A 416 -5.55 -44.58 2.52
CA TRP A 416 -6.06 -45.96 2.66
C TRP A 416 -6.38 -46.32 4.11
N ASN A 417 -5.71 -45.68 5.07
CA ASN A 417 -5.92 -45.92 6.50
C ASN A 417 -6.80 -44.85 7.16
N ASP A 418 -7.39 -43.93 6.37
CA ASP A 418 -8.18 -42.79 6.85
C ASP A 418 -7.44 -41.93 7.90
N ILE A 419 -6.14 -41.70 7.66
CA ILE A 419 -5.29 -40.86 8.50
C ILE A 419 -4.88 -39.62 7.73
N THR A 420 -4.79 -38.47 8.40
CA THR A 420 -4.30 -37.25 7.74
C THR A 420 -2.81 -37.38 7.36
N PRO A 421 -2.40 -36.86 6.20
CA PRO A 421 -0.98 -36.86 5.80
C PRO A 421 -0.03 -36.25 6.84
N ARG A 422 -0.49 -35.25 7.60
CA ARG A 422 0.28 -34.60 8.68
C ARG A 422 0.57 -35.57 9.83
N LYS A 423 -0.42 -36.37 10.24
CA LYS A 423 -0.26 -37.39 11.29
C LYS A 423 0.71 -38.48 10.84
N VAL A 424 0.63 -38.93 9.58
CA VAL A 424 1.58 -39.90 9.02
C VAL A 424 3.00 -39.34 9.02
N VAL A 425 3.22 -38.11 8.53
CA VAL A 425 4.54 -37.46 8.57
C VAL A 425 5.07 -37.35 9.99
N LYS A 426 4.23 -36.94 10.96
CA LYS A 426 4.61 -36.88 12.38
C LYS A 426 5.04 -38.24 12.90
N MET A 427 4.25 -39.28 12.65
CA MET A 427 4.56 -40.66 13.07
C MET A 427 5.88 -41.13 12.47
N VAL A 428 6.13 -40.86 11.19
CA VAL A 428 7.39 -41.19 10.51
C VAL A 428 8.58 -40.46 11.14
N LEU A 429 8.49 -39.13 11.31
CA LEU A 429 9.59 -38.33 11.86
C LEU A 429 9.85 -38.62 13.34
N SER A 430 8.85 -39.10 14.08
CA SER A 430 8.97 -39.55 15.47
C SER A 430 9.45 -41.00 15.63
N GLY A 431 9.55 -41.76 14.54
CA GLY A 431 9.89 -43.20 14.58
C GLY A 431 8.72 -44.13 14.89
N ALA A 432 7.55 -43.62 15.28
CA ALA A 432 6.34 -44.42 15.54
C ALA A 432 5.82 -45.18 14.30
N LEU A 433 6.22 -44.76 13.10
CA LEU A 433 5.87 -45.43 11.86
C LEU A 433 7.09 -45.55 10.95
N GLN A 434 7.62 -46.76 10.78
CA GLN A 434 8.80 -47.00 9.97
C GLN A 434 8.43 -47.29 8.50
N PRO A 435 9.08 -46.64 7.52
CA PRO A 435 8.92 -47.00 6.12
C PRO A 435 9.34 -48.45 5.87
N ALA A 436 8.66 -49.14 4.96
CA ALA A 436 9.05 -50.49 4.53
C ALA A 436 10.22 -50.45 3.53
N ALA A 437 10.32 -49.37 2.74
CA ALA A 437 11.44 -49.11 1.84
C ALA A 437 11.61 -47.60 1.59
N ILE A 438 12.81 -47.20 1.15
CA ILE A 438 13.13 -45.85 0.67
C ILE A 438 13.66 -45.98 -0.76
N ARG A 439 13.03 -45.29 -1.70
CA ARG A 439 13.43 -45.31 -3.11
C ARG A 439 14.58 -44.34 -3.37
N LYS A 440 15.65 -44.82 -4.02
CA LYS A 440 16.83 -44.01 -4.37
C LYS A 440 16.58 -43.00 -5.50
N ASP A 441 15.58 -43.24 -6.36
CA ASP A 441 15.25 -42.38 -7.51
C ASP A 441 14.31 -41.21 -7.16
N ARG A 442 13.96 -41.04 -5.87
CA ARG A 442 13.02 -40.03 -5.38
C ARG A 442 13.61 -39.34 -4.17
N ILE A 443 13.15 -38.12 -3.91
CA ILE A 443 13.65 -37.26 -2.84
C ILE A 443 12.65 -37.11 -1.70
N GLY A 444 13.17 -36.96 -0.49
CA GLY A 444 12.42 -36.69 0.75
C GLY A 444 11.22 -37.61 0.96
N PHE A 445 10.07 -37.06 1.34
CA PHE A 445 8.87 -37.82 1.69
C PHE A 445 8.31 -38.65 0.53
N ASN A 446 8.52 -38.23 -0.72
CA ASN A 446 8.12 -38.99 -1.91
C ASN A 446 8.97 -40.27 -2.13
N ALA A 447 10.12 -40.39 -1.47
CA ALA A 447 10.96 -41.59 -1.50
C ALA A 447 10.42 -42.70 -0.59
N LEU A 448 9.70 -42.34 0.47
CA LEU A 448 9.24 -43.26 1.49
C LEU A 448 8.11 -44.17 0.97
N ARG A 449 8.22 -45.46 1.26
CA ARG A 449 7.20 -46.48 0.94
C ARG A 449 6.75 -47.16 2.22
N MET A 450 5.45 -47.11 2.48
CA MET A 450 4.83 -47.76 3.63
C MET A 450 4.34 -49.13 3.23
N ALA A 451 4.49 -50.12 4.11
CA ALA A 451 3.82 -51.40 3.97
C ALA A 451 2.35 -51.21 4.33
N ASN A 452 1.47 -51.66 3.44
CA ASN A 452 0.07 -51.89 3.75
C ASN A 452 -0.18 -53.37 3.50
N ASP A 453 -0.81 -54.05 4.46
CA ASP A 453 -1.31 -55.39 4.19
C ASP A 453 -2.30 -55.27 3.02
N PRO A 454 -2.21 -56.15 2.00
CA PRO A 454 -3.12 -56.08 0.88
C PRO A 454 -4.52 -56.28 1.44
N PRO A 455 -5.47 -55.34 1.24
CA PRO A 455 -6.86 -55.70 1.47
C PRO A 455 -7.17 -56.86 0.54
N ALA A 456 -7.94 -57.83 1.05
CA ALA A 456 -8.50 -58.92 0.27
C ALA A 456 -8.91 -58.35 -1.09
N ALA A 457 -8.30 -58.90 -2.15
CA ALA A 457 -8.40 -58.38 -3.51
C ALA A 457 -9.83 -57.89 -3.71
N ALA A 458 -10.00 -56.58 -3.91
CA ALA A 458 -11.29 -56.01 -4.25
C ALA A 458 -11.62 -56.56 -5.64
N VAL A 459 -12.13 -57.79 -5.68
CA VAL A 459 -12.79 -58.40 -6.81
C VAL A 459 -13.78 -57.33 -7.24
N ARG A 460 -13.57 -56.76 -8.43
CA ARG A 460 -14.51 -55.80 -9.01
C ARG A 460 -15.81 -56.57 -9.17
N SER A 461 -16.66 -56.54 -8.15
CA SER A 461 -17.96 -57.19 -8.21
C SER A 461 -18.74 -56.45 -9.29
N THR A 462 -19.04 -57.15 -10.37
CA THR A 462 -19.88 -56.63 -11.45
C THR A 462 -21.29 -56.44 -10.91
N ALA A 463 -21.96 -55.38 -11.39
CA ALA A 463 -23.37 -55.17 -11.13
C ALA A 463 -24.16 -56.28 -11.84
N ARG A 464 -25.14 -56.87 -11.15
CA ARG A 464 -26.09 -57.81 -11.76
C ARG A 464 -27.12 -57.03 -12.60
N GLU A 465 -27.91 -57.76 -13.38
CA GLU A 465 -29.04 -57.18 -14.09
C GLU A 465 -29.98 -56.44 -13.11
N GLY A 466 -30.41 -55.24 -13.48
CA GLY A 466 -31.21 -54.36 -12.62
C GLY A 466 -30.46 -53.68 -11.46
N GLU A 467 -29.15 -53.89 -11.32
CA GLU A 467 -28.31 -53.21 -10.34
C GLU A 467 -27.44 -52.12 -10.98
N VAL A 468 -27.21 -51.02 -10.25
CA VAL A 468 -26.25 -49.98 -10.65
C VAL A 468 -25.31 -49.63 -9.49
N THR A 469 -24.02 -49.54 -9.78
CA THR A 469 -23.02 -49.09 -8.79
C THR A 469 -23.22 -47.61 -8.47
N PHE A 470 -22.74 -47.14 -7.32
CA PHE A 470 -22.76 -45.70 -6.99
C PHE A 470 -22.01 -44.86 -8.04
N GLY A 471 -20.98 -45.42 -8.67
CA GLY A 471 -20.30 -44.82 -9.81
C GLY A 471 -21.24 -44.64 -11.00
N ARG A 472 -21.95 -45.70 -11.39
CA ARG A 472 -22.93 -45.63 -12.49
C ARG A 472 -24.07 -44.66 -12.17
N ALA A 473 -24.64 -44.72 -10.95
CA ALA A 473 -25.68 -43.80 -10.50
C ALA A 473 -25.22 -42.33 -10.51
N LYS A 474 -24.01 -42.03 -10.02
CA LYS A 474 -23.40 -40.70 -10.14
C LYS A 474 -23.38 -40.21 -11.59
N ALA A 475 -23.01 -41.07 -12.53
CA ALA A 475 -22.92 -40.67 -13.94
C ALA A 475 -24.31 -40.36 -14.52
N LEU A 476 -25.29 -41.22 -14.23
CA LEU A 476 -26.68 -41.07 -14.69
C LEU A 476 -27.37 -39.84 -14.09
N LEU A 477 -27.30 -39.68 -12.77
CA LEU A 477 -27.95 -38.57 -12.06
C LEU A 477 -27.18 -37.25 -12.22
N GLY A 478 -25.87 -37.34 -12.45
CA GLY A 478 -24.93 -36.21 -12.46
C GLY A 478 -24.73 -35.54 -11.10
N LEU A 479 -24.97 -36.29 -10.02
CA LEU A 479 -24.71 -35.87 -8.64
C LEU A 479 -23.26 -36.18 -8.24
N ARG A 480 -22.73 -35.52 -7.21
CA ARG A 480 -21.46 -35.92 -6.59
C ARG A 480 -21.62 -37.26 -5.87
N HIS A 481 -20.52 -38.01 -5.80
CA HIS A 481 -20.50 -39.29 -5.11
C HIS A 481 -20.85 -39.13 -3.61
N GLN A 482 -20.42 -38.01 -3.02
CA GLN A 482 -20.74 -37.59 -1.66
C GLN A 482 -22.24 -37.39 -1.42
N SER A 483 -23.05 -37.16 -2.46
CA SER A 483 -24.51 -36.98 -2.35
C SER A 483 -25.28 -38.28 -2.64
N ILE A 484 -24.73 -39.15 -3.51
CA ILE A 484 -25.34 -40.46 -3.80
C ILE A 484 -25.42 -41.33 -2.54
N ALA A 485 -24.34 -41.39 -1.75
CA ALA A 485 -24.31 -42.23 -0.56
C ALA A 485 -25.32 -41.79 0.54
N PRO A 486 -25.44 -40.50 0.89
CA PRO A 486 -26.51 -40.00 1.76
C PRO A 486 -27.91 -40.28 1.22
N LEU A 487 -28.18 -40.03 -0.07
CA LEU A 487 -29.49 -40.33 -0.67
C LEU A 487 -29.84 -41.83 -0.57
N ALA A 488 -28.86 -42.70 -0.74
CA ALA A 488 -29.04 -44.14 -0.58
C ALA A 488 -29.30 -44.54 0.88
N ARG A 489 -28.54 -43.97 1.83
CA ARG A 489 -28.73 -44.23 3.28
C ARG A 489 -30.08 -43.71 3.80
N ALA A 490 -30.55 -42.59 3.27
CA ALA A 490 -31.86 -42.02 3.58
C ALA A 490 -33.03 -42.74 2.88
N GLY A 491 -32.77 -43.80 2.11
CA GLY A 491 -33.80 -44.58 1.42
C GLY A 491 -34.36 -43.94 0.16
N VAL A 492 -33.90 -42.74 -0.23
CA VAL A 492 -34.31 -42.06 -1.47
C VAL A 492 -33.87 -42.85 -2.71
N LEU A 493 -32.67 -43.43 -2.66
CA LEU A 493 -32.19 -44.40 -3.65
C LEU A 493 -32.14 -45.79 -3.02
N LYS A 494 -32.90 -46.74 -3.56
CA LYS A 494 -33.03 -48.09 -2.99
C LYS A 494 -31.73 -48.89 -3.16
N ILE A 495 -31.07 -49.22 -2.04
CA ILE A 495 -29.95 -50.17 -2.02
C ILE A 495 -30.51 -51.59 -2.18
N VAL A 496 -29.96 -52.36 -3.12
CA VAL A 496 -30.38 -53.75 -3.41
C VAL A 496 -29.36 -54.77 -2.96
N ARG A 497 -28.08 -54.39 -2.90
CA ARG A 497 -26.99 -55.27 -2.46
C ARG A 497 -25.85 -54.46 -1.89
N THR A 498 -25.25 -54.95 -0.81
CA THR A 498 -24.02 -54.38 -0.23
C THR A 498 -23.00 -55.51 -0.09
N THR A 499 -21.80 -55.29 -0.61
CA THR A 499 -20.62 -56.13 -0.37
C THR A 499 -19.72 -55.45 0.66
N SER A 500 -18.62 -56.10 1.04
CA SER A 500 -17.64 -55.53 1.98
C SER A 500 -17.04 -54.19 1.54
N SER A 501 -17.12 -53.85 0.25
CA SER A 501 -16.51 -52.64 -0.31
C SER A 501 -17.43 -51.80 -1.20
N LEU A 502 -18.58 -52.31 -1.63
CA LEU A 502 -19.45 -51.63 -2.60
C LEU A 502 -20.92 -51.81 -2.28
N SER A 503 -21.70 -50.75 -2.47
CA SER A 503 -23.17 -50.80 -2.45
C SER A 503 -23.72 -50.62 -3.87
N PHE A 504 -24.75 -51.39 -4.17
CA PHE A 504 -25.48 -51.42 -5.43
C PHE A 504 -26.88 -50.88 -5.21
N LEU A 505 -27.33 -50.03 -6.13
CA LEU A 505 -28.65 -49.42 -6.13
C LEU A 505 -29.55 -50.13 -7.14
N SER A 506 -30.85 -50.11 -6.90
CA SER A 506 -31.85 -50.53 -7.88
C SER A 506 -31.81 -49.59 -9.08
N GLU A 507 -31.66 -50.15 -10.28
CA GLU A 507 -31.69 -49.38 -11.53
C GLU A 507 -33.03 -48.63 -11.69
N ASN A 508 -34.14 -49.27 -11.33
CA ASN A 508 -35.47 -48.66 -11.39
C ASN A 508 -35.60 -47.47 -10.44
N SER A 509 -35.04 -47.57 -9.22
CA SER A 509 -35.03 -46.45 -8.28
C SER A 509 -34.21 -45.26 -8.82
N VAL A 510 -33.06 -45.53 -9.44
CA VAL A 510 -32.24 -44.49 -10.09
C VAL A 510 -32.95 -43.87 -11.29
N LYS A 511 -33.64 -44.66 -12.12
CA LYS A 511 -34.44 -44.17 -13.25
C LYS A 511 -35.62 -43.31 -12.77
N ALA A 512 -36.34 -43.73 -11.73
CA ALA A 512 -37.43 -42.96 -11.14
C ALA A 512 -36.95 -41.63 -10.56
N PHE A 513 -35.81 -41.64 -9.86
CA PHE A 513 -35.18 -40.41 -9.37
C PHE A 513 -34.79 -39.49 -10.53
N LEU A 514 -34.17 -40.01 -11.59
CA LEU A 514 -33.79 -39.23 -12.76
C LEU A 514 -35.00 -38.60 -13.47
N ALA A 515 -36.12 -39.32 -13.54
CA ALA A 515 -37.35 -38.81 -14.13
C ALA A 515 -37.89 -37.60 -13.35
N ARG A 516 -37.94 -37.70 -12.03
CA ARG A 516 -38.55 -36.67 -11.18
C ARG A 516 -37.63 -35.52 -10.82
N TYR A 517 -36.38 -35.80 -10.50
CA TYR A 517 -35.44 -34.84 -9.93
C TYR A 517 -34.27 -34.55 -10.85
N VAL A 518 -33.69 -33.37 -10.68
CA VAL A 518 -32.47 -32.96 -11.38
C VAL A 518 -31.58 -32.14 -10.46
N GLU A 519 -30.29 -32.11 -10.79
CA GLU A 519 -29.34 -31.23 -10.12
C GLU A 519 -29.31 -29.88 -10.83
N ALA A 520 -29.55 -28.79 -10.08
CA ALA A 520 -29.72 -27.44 -10.61
C ALA A 520 -28.43 -26.81 -11.15
N SER A 521 -27.24 -27.18 -10.68
CA SER A 521 -25.95 -26.72 -11.23
C SER A 521 -25.73 -27.08 -12.69
N LYS A 522 -26.48 -28.05 -13.23
CA LYS A 522 -26.50 -28.35 -14.67
C LYS A 522 -27.16 -27.24 -15.51
N TYR A 523 -28.01 -26.41 -14.90
CA TYR A 523 -28.72 -25.29 -15.52
C TYR A 523 -28.11 -23.93 -15.14
N ARG A 524 -26.81 -23.89 -14.79
CA ARG A 524 -26.14 -22.64 -14.34
C ARG A 524 -26.23 -21.50 -15.34
N LYS A 525 -26.21 -21.80 -16.64
CA LYS A 525 -26.30 -20.77 -17.69
C LYS A 525 -27.69 -20.14 -17.71
N GLU A 526 -28.71 -20.97 -17.60
CA GLU A 526 -30.12 -20.61 -17.60
C GLU A 526 -30.50 -19.90 -16.30
N LEU A 527 -29.97 -20.36 -15.17
CA LEU A 527 -30.07 -19.72 -13.85
C LEU A 527 -29.26 -18.42 -13.73
N ARG A 528 -28.35 -18.15 -14.68
CA ARG A 528 -27.41 -17.01 -14.64
C ARG A 528 -26.64 -16.91 -13.31
N ALA A 529 -26.21 -18.05 -12.77
CA ALA A 529 -25.59 -18.14 -11.45
C ALA A 529 -24.26 -18.92 -11.51
N ASP A 530 -23.26 -18.50 -10.72
CA ASP A 530 -22.08 -19.33 -10.49
C ASP A 530 -22.40 -20.46 -9.50
N ARG A 531 -21.49 -21.42 -9.35
CA ARG A 531 -21.63 -22.62 -8.53
C ARG A 531 -21.96 -22.33 -7.07
N ASN A 532 -21.53 -21.19 -6.54
CA ASN A 532 -21.78 -20.81 -5.16
C ASN A 532 -23.15 -20.15 -4.96
N ASP A 533 -23.78 -19.66 -6.03
CA ASP A 533 -24.97 -18.80 -5.96
C ASP A 533 -26.24 -19.53 -6.43
N ILE A 534 -26.14 -20.84 -6.72
CA ILE A 534 -27.28 -21.64 -7.22
C ILE A 534 -28.43 -21.64 -6.21
N ALA A 535 -28.13 -21.73 -4.91
CA ALA A 535 -29.16 -21.73 -3.88
C ALA A 535 -29.98 -20.44 -3.91
N ASP A 536 -29.32 -19.29 -4.06
CA ASP A 536 -29.96 -17.98 -4.11
C ASP A 536 -30.74 -17.79 -5.41
N ALA A 537 -30.21 -18.28 -6.54
CA ALA A 537 -30.90 -18.24 -7.83
C ALA A 537 -32.19 -19.07 -7.81
N LEU A 538 -32.17 -20.25 -7.19
CA LEU A 538 -33.36 -21.08 -7.00
C LEU A 538 -34.38 -20.40 -6.09
N ALA A 539 -33.94 -19.78 -4.99
CA ALA A 539 -34.82 -19.05 -4.08
C ALA A 539 -35.51 -17.86 -4.77
N LYS A 540 -34.80 -17.12 -5.64
CA LYS A 540 -35.38 -16.01 -6.43
C LYS A 540 -36.44 -16.45 -7.43
N LEU A 541 -36.36 -17.70 -7.90
CA LEU A 541 -37.32 -18.30 -8.82
C LEU A 541 -38.42 -19.09 -8.10
N ASP A 542 -38.43 -19.06 -6.76
CA ASP A 542 -39.34 -19.84 -5.91
C ASP A 542 -39.30 -21.35 -6.21
N VAL A 543 -38.10 -21.88 -6.52
CA VAL A 543 -37.89 -23.31 -6.79
C VAL A 543 -37.35 -23.99 -5.53
N PRO A 544 -38.14 -24.87 -4.86
CA PRO A 544 -37.70 -25.52 -3.63
C PRO A 544 -36.59 -26.54 -3.89
N ARG A 545 -35.61 -26.55 -2.99
CA ARG A 545 -34.57 -27.58 -2.95
C ARG A 545 -35.07 -28.78 -2.15
N HIS A 546 -34.93 -29.97 -2.71
CA HIS A 546 -35.24 -31.23 -2.04
C HIS A 546 -34.01 -31.81 -1.35
N PHE A 547 -34.25 -32.63 -0.32
CA PHE A 547 -33.23 -33.41 0.38
C PHE A 547 -32.18 -32.55 1.12
N THR A 548 -32.55 -31.34 1.51
CA THR A 548 -31.64 -30.41 2.22
C THR A 548 -31.43 -30.79 3.69
N ASP A 549 -32.33 -31.62 4.22
CA ASP A 549 -32.33 -32.21 5.55
C ASP A 549 -31.42 -33.46 5.67
N ILE A 550 -30.99 -34.03 4.54
CA ILE A 550 -30.10 -35.21 4.54
C ILE A 550 -28.64 -34.77 4.75
N ASP A 551 -28.04 -35.19 5.86
CA ASP A 551 -26.65 -34.86 6.20
C ASP A 551 -25.64 -35.34 5.14
N GLY A 552 -24.68 -34.48 4.81
CA GLY A 552 -23.69 -34.70 3.75
C GLY A 552 -24.21 -34.43 2.33
N MET A 553 -25.45 -33.96 2.15
CA MET A 553 -25.92 -33.47 0.86
C MET A 553 -25.22 -32.17 0.48
N HIS A 554 -24.57 -32.18 -0.67
CA HIS A 554 -23.88 -30.99 -1.18
C HIS A 554 -24.50 -30.43 -2.47
N ASP A 555 -25.27 -31.25 -3.19
CA ASP A 555 -25.84 -30.90 -4.50
C ASP A 555 -27.22 -30.25 -4.34
N HIS A 556 -27.60 -29.38 -5.29
CA HIS A 556 -28.88 -28.69 -5.29
C HIS A 556 -29.90 -29.50 -6.10
N VAL A 557 -30.50 -30.50 -5.44
CA VAL A 557 -31.54 -31.33 -6.06
C VAL A 557 -32.87 -30.60 -6.03
N VAL A 558 -33.54 -30.51 -7.17
CA VAL A 558 -34.86 -29.89 -7.33
C VAL A 558 -35.77 -30.78 -8.16
N GLU A 559 -37.08 -30.59 -8.03
CA GLU A 559 -38.03 -31.26 -8.93
C GLU A 559 -37.89 -30.68 -10.35
N ARG A 560 -37.76 -31.58 -11.33
CA ARG A 560 -37.38 -31.24 -12.71
C ARG A 560 -38.43 -30.35 -13.36
N THR A 561 -39.70 -30.71 -13.28
CA THR A 561 -40.82 -30.00 -13.90
C THR A 561 -40.94 -28.58 -13.35
N VAL A 562 -40.76 -28.41 -12.03
CA VAL A 562 -40.78 -27.11 -11.35
C VAL A 562 -39.64 -26.22 -11.83
N LEU A 563 -38.40 -26.75 -11.86
CA LEU A 563 -37.25 -25.99 -12.35
C LEU A 563 -37.40 -25.58 -13.81
N LEU A 564 -37.82 -26.50 -14.68
CA LEU A 564 -37.97 -26.23 -16.11
C LEU A 564 -39.04 -25.16 -16.37
N LYS A 565 -40.19 -25.24 -15.67
CA LYS A 565 -41.24 -24.23 -15.73
C LYS A 565 -40.73 -22.86 -15.27
N ALA A 566 -40.02 -22.80 -14.15
CA ALA A 566 -39.46 -21.55 -13.61
C ALA A 566 -38.41 -20.91 -14.53
N LEU A 567 -37.67 -21.72 -15.29
CA LEU A 567 -36.69 -21.26 -16.27
C LEU A 567 -37.30 -20.95 -17.65
N GLY A 568 -38.59 -21.18 -17.87
CA GLY A 568 -39.22 -21.06 -19.19
C GLY A 568 -38.67 -22.05 -20.22
N ILE A 569 -38.15 -23.20 -19.77
CA ILE A 569 -37.60 -24.24 -20.63
C ILE A 569 -38.68 -25.29 -20.84
N GLU A 570 -39.18 -25.39 -22.07
CA GLU A 570 -40.10 -26.47 -22.43
C GLU A 570 -39.41 -27.83 -22.36
N GLU A 571 -40.18 -28.85 -21.99
CA GLU A 571 -39.73 -30.23 -22.04
C GLU A 571 -39.43 -30.67 -23.47
N VAL A 572 -38.61 -31.71 -23.59
CA VAL A 572 -38.32 -32.33 -24.88
C VAL A 572 -39.61 -32.99 -25.38
N SER A 573 -39.98 -32.75 -26.64
CA SER A 573 -41.22 -33.29 -27.20
C SER A 573 -41.23 -34.82 -27.14
N THR A 574 -42.42 -35.41 -27.03
CA THR A 574 -42.61 -36.86 -26.98
C THR A 574 -41.99 -37.56 -28.19
N ALA A 575 -42.04 -36.93 -29.37
CA ALA A 575 -41.39 -37.41 -30.59
C ALA A 575 -39.86 -37.50 -30.43
N VAL A 576 -39.20 -36.42 -29.98
CA VAL A 576 -37.75 -36.42 -29.74
C VAL A 576 -37.38 -37.43 -28.64
N GLN A 577 -38.20 -37.54 -27.61
CA GLN A 577 -37.97 -38.52 -26.54
C GLN A 577 -38.08 -39.95 -27.06
N ALA A 578 -39.02 -40.23 -27.97
CA ALA A 578 -39.13 -41.53 -28.65
C ALA A 578 -37.91 -41.82 -29.51
N THR A 579 -37.43 -40.85 -30.31
CA THR A 579 -36.18 -40.94 -31.08
C THR A 579 -34.98 -41.28 -30.17
N TRP A 580 -34.90 -40.64 -28.99
CA TRP A 580 -33.85 -40.93 -28.02
C TRP A 580 -33.93 -42.35 -27.45
N GLN A 581 -35.15 -42.85 -27.17
CA GLN A 581 -35.32 -44.23 -26.72
C GLN A 581 -34.90 -45.22 -27.81
N THR A 582 -35.27 -44.97 -29.07
CA THR A 582 -34.83 -45.80 -30.20
C THR A 582 -33.30 -45.84 -30.29
N PHE A 583 -32.64 -44.69 -30.25
CA PHE A 583 -31.17 -44.65 -30.25
C PHE A 583 -30.57 -45.34 -29.02
N SER A 584 -31.16 -45.17 -27.83
CA SER A 584 -30.68 -45.79 -26.60
C SER A 584 -30.72 -47.31 -26.65
N SER A 585 -31.79 -47.89 -27.22
CA SER A 585 -31.90 -49.33 -27.46
C SER A 585 -30.84 -49.84 -28.44
N ILE A 586 -30.62 -49.12 -29.55
CA ILE A 586 -29.59 -49.47 -30.56
C ILE A 586 -28.18 -49.37 -29.94
N ALA A 587 -27.92 -48.33 -29.14
CA ALA A 587 -26.64 -48.15 -28.46
C ALA A 587 -26.38 -49.23 -27.40
N ALA A 588 -27.42 -49.70 -26.70
CA ALA A 588 -27.28 -50.81 -25.76
C ALA A 588 -26.82 -52.11 -26.45
N GLU A 589 -27.22 -52.32 -27.70
CA GLU A 589 -26.81 -53.47 -28.51
C GLU A 589 -25.37 -53.31 -29.05
N HIS A 590 -25.06 -52.17 -29.67
CA HIS A 590 -23.78 -52.00 -30.40
C HIS A 590 -22.65 -51.40 -29.57
N CYS A 591 -22.94 -50.65 -28.50
CA CYS A 591 -21.93 -50.03 -27.65
C CYS A 591 -22.31 -50.08 -26.15
N PRO A 592 -22.50 -51.28 -25.56
CA PRO A 592 -22.96 -51.45 -24.17
C PRO A 592 -22.02 -50.85 -23.12
N ALA A 593 -20.78 -50.52 -23.50
CA ALA A 593 -19.84 -49.83 -22.63
C ALA A 593 -20.23 -48.37 -22.35
N PHE A 594 -21.10 -47.75 -23.15
CA PHE A 594 -21.57 -46.40 -22.92
C PHE A 594 -22.85 -46.37 -22.07
N LEU A 595 -22.84 -45.46 -21.10
CA LEU A 595 -23.95 -45.18 -20.23
C LEU A 595 -24.72 -43.99 -20.81
N LEU A 596 -25.83 -44.29 -21.47
CA LEU A 596 -26.75 -43.29 -21.97
C LEU A 596 -27.78 -42.93 -20.88
N PRO A 597 -28.11 -41.64 -20.71
CA PRO A 597 -29.21 -41.23 -19.83
C PRO A 597 -30.54 -41.76 -20.35
N ALA A 598 -31.41 -42.20 -19.43
CA ALA A 598 -32.71 -42.77 -19.81
C ALA A 598 -33.68 -41.73 -20.41
N ILE A 599 -33.54 -40.46 -20.03
CA ILE A 599 -34.41 -39.36 -20.48
C ILE A 599 -33.52 -38.27 -21.05
N LEU A 600 -33.82 -37.82 -22.27
CA LEU A 600 -33.11 -36.73 -22.90
C LEU A 600 -33.68 -35.41 -22.40
N THR A 601 -32.80 -34.46 -22.09
CA THR A 601 -33.20 -33.12 -21.68
C THR A 601 -32.77 -32.10 -22.74
N ARG A 602 -33.37 -30.91 -22.74
CA ARG A 602 -32.87 -29.79 -23.56
C ARG A 602 -31.44 -29.41 -23.19
N SER A 603 -31.09 -29.47 -21.89
CA SER A 603 -29.71 -29.28 -21.46
C SER A 603 -28.81 -30.41 -21.94
N GLU A 604 -27.58 -30.06 -22.29
CA GLU A 604 -26.55 -31.00 -22.72
C GLU A 604 -26.27 -32.07 -21.64
N GLN A 605 -26.48 -33.33 -21.98
CA GLN A 605 -26.24 -34.48 -21.10
C GLN A 605 -24.97 -35.20 -21.52
N THR A 606 -24.17 -35.66 -20.56
CA THR A 606 -22.93 -36.37 -20.85
C THR A 606 -23.17 -37.88 -20.92
N ILE A 607 -22.73 -38.49 -22.02
CA ILE A 607 -22.66 -39.94 -22.20
C ILE A 607 -21.24 -40.36 -21.84
N PHE A 608 -21.10 -41.24 -20.85
CA PHE A 608 -19.80 -41.73 -20.40
C PHE A 608 -19.60 -43.17 -20.84
N ASN A 609 -18.36 -43.54 -21.18
CA ASN A 609 -18.02 -44.95 -21.20
C ASN A 609 -17.82 -45.50 -19.77
N SER A 610 -17.81 -46.81 -19.62
CA SER A 610 -17.66 -47.52 -18.35
C SER A 610 -16.40 -47.14 -17.57
N THR A 611 -15.32 -46.76 -18.28
CA THR A 611 -14.05 -46.32 -17.68
C THR A 611 -13.99 -44.82 -17.39
N ARG A 612 -14.96 -44.03 -17.86
CA ARG A 612 -14.99 -42.55 -17.85
C ARG A 612 -13.77 -41.88 -18.48
N VAL A 613 -13.00 -42.62 -19.27
CA VAL A 613 -11.84 -42.08 -19.99
C VAL A 613 -12.30 -41.15 -21.10
N THR A 614 -13.47 -41.44 -21.68
CA THR A 614 -14.04 -40.62 -22.73
C THR A 614 -15.48 -40.25 -22.43
N ARG A 615 -15.91 -39.15 -23.04
CA ARG A 615 -17.27 -38.67 -22.96
C ARG A 615 -17.75 -38.09 -24.28
N PHE A 616 -19.03 -38.26 -24.52
CA PHE A 616 -19.82 -37.58 -25.54
C PHE A 616 -20.89 -36.76 -24.85
N THR A 617 -21.55 -35.89 -25.59
CA THR A 617 -22.71 -35.17 -25.08
C THR A 617 -23.90 -35.28 -26.02
N ALA A 618 -25.10 -35.38 -25.47
CA ALA A 618 -26.35 -35.39 -26.20
C ALA A 618 -27.18 -34.15 -25.83
N ALA A 619 -27.83 -33.53 -26.81
CA ALA A 619 -28.76 -32.44 -26.57
C ALA A 619 -29.90 -32.48 -27.60
N ALA A 620 -31.10 -32.06 -27.17
CA ALA A 620 -32.19 -31.76 -28.09
C ALA A 620 -32.00 -30.35 -28.68
N VAL A 621 -32.04 -30.21 -30.00
CA VAL A 621 -31.96 -28.94 -30.73
C VAL A 621 -33.18 -28.86 -31.64
N GLY A 622 -34.18 -28.09 -31.22
CA GLY A 622 -35.52 -28.13 -31.83
C GLY A 622 -36.11 -29.54 -31.72
N ASN A 623 -36.54 -30.09 -32.86
CA ASN A 623 -37.09 -31.45 -32.96
C ASN A 623 -36.04 -32.52 -33.34
N ARG A 624 -34.75 -32.22 -33.21
CA ARG A 624 -33.65 -33.14 -33.55
C ARG A 624 -32.76 -33.39 -32.34
N ILE A 625 -32.07 -34.53 -32.34
CA ILE A 625 -31.06 -34.85 -31.32
C ILE A 625 -29.69 -34.72 -31.96
N VAL A 626 -28.76 -34.08 -31.25
CA VAL A 626 -27.36 -34.00 -31.66
C VAL A 626 -26.46 -34.65 -30.62
N ILE A 627 -25.56 -35.50 -31.09
CA ILE A 627 -24.46 -36.09 -30.33
C ILE A 627 -23.19 -35.34 -30.68
N ARG A 628 -22.47 -34.89 -29.65
CA ARG A 628 -21.24 -34.12 -29.80
C ARG A 628 -20.06 -34.81 -29.14
N LYS A 629 -18.89 -34.65 -29.73
CA LYS A 629 -17.60 -35.04 -29.17
C LYS A 629 -16.70 -33.81 -29.09
N LYS A 630 -16.06 -33.63 -27.94
CA LYS A 630 -15.16 -32.50 -27.70
C LYS A 630 -13.79 -33.00 -27.25
N PHE A 631 -12.75 -32.65 -28.00
CA PHE A 631 -11.35 -32.81 -27.61
C PHE A 631 -10.82 -31.46 -27.15
N ASN A 632 -10.29 -31.39 -25.92
CA ASN A 632 -9.92 -30.14 -25.26
C ASN A 632 -8.49 -30.21 -24.70
N PRO A 633 -7.58 -29.27 -25.04
CA PRO A 633 -6.21 -29.23 -24.52
C PRO A 633 -6.11 -29.23 -22.99
N ARG A 634 -7.12 -28.71 -22.29
CA ARG A 634 -7.18 -28.75 -20.81
C ARG A 634 -7.35 -30.16 -20.24
N ALA A 635 -7.89 -31.08 -21.03
CA ALA A 635 -7.92 -32.51 -20.72
C ALA A 635 -6.65 -33.17 -21.26
N ALA A 636 -5.49 -32.76 -20.74
CA ALA A 636 -4.16 -33.04 -21.32
C ALA A 636 -3.92 -34.49 -21.75
N ARG A 637 -4.49 -35.46 -21.01
CA ARG A 637 -4.39 -36.88 -21.35
C ARG A 637 -5.23 -37.28 -22.56
N GLU A 638 -6.51 -36.89 -22.61
CA GLU A 638 -7.39 -37.17 -23.76
C GLU A 638 -6.94 -36.37 -24.98
N TRP A 639 -6.46 -35.15 -24.78
CA TRP A 639 -5.92 -34.31 -25.84
C TRP A 639 -4.68 -34.89 -26.49
N ARG A 640 -3.64 -35.19 -25.70
CA ARG A 640 -2.40 -35.79 -26.21
C ARG A 640 -2.70 -37.09 -26.96
N TRP A 641 -3.55 -37.94 -26.40
CA TRP A 641 -3.92 -39.18 -27.06
C TRP A 641 -4.66 -38.94 -28.38
N PHE A 642 -5.58 -37.97 -28.43
CA PHE A 642 -6.27 -37.59 -29.66
C PHE A 642 -5.30 -37.06 -30.71
N GLU A 643 -4.33 -36.22 -30.35
CA GLU A 643 -3.31 -35.73 -31.27
C GLU A 643 -2.48 -36.87 -31.85
N GLU A 644 -2.06 -37.82 -31.02
CA GLU A 644 -1.30 -39.02 -31.44
C GLU A 644 -2.09 -39.94 -32.39
N HIS A 645 -3.43 -39.95 -32.31
CA HIS A 645 -4.29 -40.92 -33.02
C HIS A 645 -5.36 -40.23 -33.90
N LYS A 646 -5.15 -38.97 -34.28
CA LYS A 646 -6.16 -38.12 -34.92
C LYS A 646 -6.78 -38.74 -36.17
N ALA A 647 -5.94 -39.30 -37.04
CA ALA A 647 -6.39 -39.94 -38.28
C ALA A 647 -7.28 -41.17 -38.01
N GLU A 648 -6.94 -42.00 -37.04
CA GLU A 648 -7.73 -43.18 -36.70
C GLU A 648 -9.04 -42.78 -36.03
N VAL A 649 -9.05 -41.74 -35.21
CA VAL A 649 -10.25 -41.18 -34.59
C VAL A 649 -11.25 -40.71 -35.65
N TYR A 650 -10.78 -40.01 -36.69
CA TYR A 650 -11.65 -39.59 -37.80
C TYR A 650 -12.14 -40.77 -38.63
N ARG A 651 -11.30 -41.79 -38.82
CA ARG A 651 -11.66 -43.02 -39.54
C ARG A 651 -12.74 -43.84 -38.82
N VAL A 652 -12.71 -43.94 -37.49
CA VAL A 652 -13.69 -44.73 -36.70
C VAL A 652 -14.96 -43.95 -36.35
N MET A 653 -15.01 -42.64 -36.61
CA MET A 653 -16.17 -41.80 -36.38
C MET A 653 -16.58 -40.97 -37.61
N PRO A 654 -16.78 -41.60 -38.79
CA PRO A 654 -17.05 -40.87 -40.03
C PRO A 654 -18.41 -40.14 -40.03
N THR A 655 -19.36 -40.53 -39.18
CA THR A 655 -20.65 -39.82 -39.06
C THR A 655 -20.51 -38.47 -38.34
N PHE A 656 -19.43 -38.26 -37.57
CA PHE A 656 -19.17 -36.96 -36.94
C PHE A 656 -18.55 -35.96 -37.91
N ARG A 657 -19.13 -34.75 -37.97
CA ARG A 657 -18.51 -33.61 -38.65
C ARG A 657 -17.59 -32.89 -37.67
N PHE A 658 -16.28 -33.17 -37.75
CA PHE A 658 -15.27 -32.53 -36.89
C PHE A 658 -14.84 -31.16 -37.44
N GLN A 659 -14.80 -30.16 -36.56
CA GLN A 659 -14.33 -28.82 -36.84
C GLN A 659 -13.34 -28.36 -35.76
N GLU A 660 -12.24 -27.75 -36.19
CA GLU A 660 -11.31 -27.06 -35.30
C GLU A 660 -11.83 -25.65 -35.01
N VAL A 661 -11.86 -25.26 -33.74
CA VAL A 661 -12.39 -23.97 -33.29
C VAL A 661 -11.26 -23.14 -32.68
N PRO A 662 -10.72 -22.15 -33.42
CA PRO A 662 -9.79 -21.16 -32.87
C PRO A 662 -10.47 -20.29 -31.79
N PRO A 663 -9.74 -19.72 -30.82
CA PRO A 663 -8.28 -19.71 -30.63
C PRO A 663 -7.79 -20.72 -29.56
N ARG A 664 -8.52 -21.82 -29.35
CA ARG A 664 -8.28 -22.73 -28.20
C ARG A 664 -7.88 -24.13 -28.59
N ASP A 665 -7.47 -24.35 -29.85
CA ASP A 665 -7.13 -25.66 -30.42
C ASP A 665 -8.15 -26.72 -30.01
N LEU A 666 -9.44 -26.39 -30.16
CA LEU A 666 -10.53 -27.24 -29.73
C LEU A 666 -11.09 -27.98 -30.94
N VAL A 667 -11.20 -29.31 -30.87
CA VAL A 667 -11.88 -30.08 -31.93
C VAL A 667 -13.28 -30.47 -31.46
N LEU A 668 -14.28 -30.07 -32.23
CA LEU A 668 -15.70 -30.36 -31.99
C LEU A 668 -16.26 -31.21 -33.13
N GLY A 669 -16.72 -32.41 -32.80
CA GLY A 669 -17.53 -33.24 -33.68
C GLY A 669 -19.01 -33.13 -33.33
N ALA A 670 -19.88 -33.11 -34.32
CA ALA A 670 -21.33 -33.26 -34.14
C ALA A 670 -21.96 -34.23 -35.16
N CYS A 671 -22.96 -34.99 -34.71
CA CYS A 671 -23.80 -35.88 -35.51
C CYS A 671 -25.26 -35.73 -35.09
N PHE A 672 -26.19 -35.62 -36.04
CA PHE A 672 -27.63 -35.55 -35.78
C PHE A 672 -28.28 -36.93 -35.93
N LEU A 673 -29.25 -37.25 -35.08
CA LEU A 673 -30.00 -38.52 -35.12
C LEU A 673 -31.25 -38.36 -35.99
N ASP A 674 -31.07 -38.33 -37.31
CA ASP A 674 -32.17 -38.05 -38.25
C ASP A 674 -33.03 -39.27 -38.57
N ASP A 675 -32.40 -40.45 -38.61
CA ASP A 675 -33.03 -41.70 -38.99
C ASP A 675 -32.36 -42.91 -38.28
N LYS A 676 -33.00 -44.08 -38.38
CA LYS A 676 -32.53 -45.31 -37.73
C LYS A 676 -31.19 -45.81 -38.27
N GLU A 677 -30.88 -45.57 -39.53
CA GLU A 677 -29.62 -45.97 -40.15
C GLU A 677 -28.46 -45.15 -39.55
N THR A 678 -28.63 -43.83 -39.49
CA THR A 678 -27.68 -42.90 -38.85
C THR A 678 -27.48 -43.24 -37.37
N MET A 679 -28.56 -43.53 -36.63
CA MET A 679 -28.48 -44.01 -35.24
C MET A 679 -27.64 -45.28 -35.09
N THR A 680 -27.83 -46.25 -36.00
CA THR A 680 -27.12 -47.54 -35.99
C THR A 680 -25.64 -47.37 -36.32
N LYS A 681 -25.31 -46.57 -37.36
CA LYS A 681 -23.93 -46.24 -37.71
C LYS A 681 -23.21 -45.59 -36.54
N LEU A 682 -23.82 -44.54 -35.96
CA LEU A 682 -23.24 -43.83 -34.82
C LEU A 682 -23.01 -44.75 -33.61
N ALA A 683 -23.98 -45.62 -33.28
CA ALA A 683 -23.83 -46.55 -32.16
C ALA A 683 -22.64 -47.51 -32.34
N LYS A 684 -22.39 -47.99 -33.56
CA LYS A 684 -21.21 -48.80 -33.89
C LYS A 684 -19.92 -48.00 -33.77
N GLU A 685 -19.89 -46.77 -34.31
CA GLU A 685 -18.73 -45.87 -34.19
C GLU A 685 -18.34 -45.58 -32.73
N LEU A 686 -19.33 -45.35 -31.85
CA LEU A 686 -19.08 -45.21 -30.42
C LEU A 686 -18.39 -46.46 -29.84
N GLY A 687 -18.89 -47.65 -30.20
CA GLY A 687 -18.32 -48.94 -29.79
C GLY A 687 -16.88 -49.13 -30.26
N GLU A 688 -16.62 -48.90 -31.55
CA GLU A 688 -15.28 -48.98 -32.15
C GLU A 688 -14.32 -47.98 -31.52
N TYR A 689 -14.77 -46.75 -31.31
CA TYR A 689 -13.99 -45.74 -30.62
C TYR A 689 -13.64 -46.19 -29.21
N HIS A 690 -14.57 -46.78 -28.44
CA HIS A 690 -14.24 -47.33 -27.13
C HIS A 690 -13.15 -48.42 -27.19
N TRP A 691 -13.23 -49.32 -28.16
CA TRP A 691 -12.21 -50.34 -28.37
C TRP A 691 -10.84 -49.75 -28.74
N LEU A 692 -10.82 -48.69 -29.55
CA LEU A 692 -9.60 -47.96 -29.88
C LEU A 692 -8.92 -47.40 -28.61
N LEU A 693 -9.69 -46.84 -27.66
CA LEU A 693 -9.15 -46.35 -26.38
C LEU A 693 -8.57 -47.47 -25.52
N LEU A 694 -9.17 -48.67 -25.54
CA LEU A 694 -8.70 -49.83 -24.79
C LEU A 694 -7.42 -50.42 -25.38
N LYS A 695 -7.36 -50.54 -26.72
CA LYS A 695 -6.22 -51.13 -27.44
C LYS A 695 -4.95 -50.29 -27.31
N LYS A 696 -5.10 -48.96 -27.32
CA LYS A 696 -3.98 -48.01 -27.28
C LYS A 696 -3.64 -47.52 -25.87
N GLU A 697 -4.09 -48.28 -24.85
CA GLU A 697 -3.78 -48.07 -23.44
C GLU A 697 -3.86 -46.61 -22.97
N ILE A 698 -5.02 -45.96 -23.14
CA ILE A 698 -5.30 -44.77 -22.33
C ILE A 698 -5.54 -45.24 -20.90
N ARG A 699 -4.50 -45.65 -20.17
CA ARG A 699 -4.54 -46.08 -18.76
C ARG A 699 -3.96 -45.06 -17.79
#